data_AF-W5JC16-F1
#
_entry.id   AF-W5JC16-F1
#
_cell.length_a   1.000
_cell.length_b   1.000
_cell.length_c   1.000
_cell.angle_alpha   90.00
_cell.angle_beta   90.00
_cell.angle_gamma   90.00
#
_symmetry.space_group_name_H-M   'P 1'
#
loop_
_entity.id
_entity.type
_entity.pdbx_description
1 polymer ?
#
loop_
_entity_poly.entity_id
_entity_poly.type
_entity_poly.pdbx_seq_one_letter_code
_entity_poly.pdbx_strand_id
1 'polypeptide(L)'
;MNSSWILPKRYKRRICVGFLVSFLLWTLYQISSNQPVHSCFQVIPGDGQELLEDVQQASVQPSSDGRNIFFHETSCSADGLVRLTARQACAIESAARANSDWNIFVLFAAPVGFRSNNSISISTSTGGTLPATIESLLEYRNVHWRFVNLTTYANGTPLEEWMQSGEIYRSHYMNSHLSDVMRYLTLFKYGGTYLDLDVIVKRPFGPLEPNYAGAESVRWVAAGVMNFETTGHGHELAEMCVRDLLANFNGKDWGNNGPGVITRVLQKYCDARTTVRMTRERCRHFTVYPPKAFYAIGFDDYKHFFEESYLEHALATLNQSIVVHVWNKFSKSHPVIVGSRVAYGVLADQYCPKVYRSCAPTQPLANLFTDLNRPMESVLPQSILPTDNLVSHDSAERNRQDTYTSTTVTKPTTPTTPTTPTTPTTPTTPTTPTTPTTPTTPTTPTTPTTPTTPTTAKPNQNCFQRLPSDGRKLLDDVQHATIQPSKDGRNIFFHETSCSSDGQVRLTARQACAIESAARANPDWNIFVLFAAPVGFGANNSISTNNGTTLSSNIQPLLEFRNVHMRFVNLTTYANGTPLEEWMQRGLVFKSDYMNSHLSDVMRYLTLFKYGGTYLDLDVIVQKPFGPLEPNYAGAESDICVAAGVMNFEPTGKGHEVAELCVRHLLAHFDGKVWNANGPDVITLVLQKYCEVQNTTRMTRERCRHFTVHPPKTFYSIFYPSYKLLVEEQFFDEAMAKVNGSIVVHAWNKLTYSWPVKFAAPKPGILITYRPTDELAKHSNVYFIETSAPFDSSVRLDGRHACAIESAARANPTKNIVVLLATWDDFTDVEQLHVPDIVSLRRYRNVYFRRLALAQLAKDADIEQLLNSKELYQRDNGAAYLSELLRLAVLFLYGGIYLDLDVVTLKPLEFENPNFFGIETLYFAGSSVMGMQKSGYGHSFAYSCLKDFQFFHKKNQVDNGSIVVTYKLLHACNVNFVQDILTDGCGDRLKVYPRHVFHPFDNNTVPLLFDPDRLLEVKDIIADSVTVHLRHQQSQNIRSPKTGETGYNMIARKYCPNVYAKNRENL
;
A
#
# COMPACT_ATOMS: atom_id res chain seq x y z
N MET A 1 -35.78 -34.55 -65.54
CA MET A 1 -35.96 -34.79 -64.09
C MET A 1 -34.77 -34.21 -63.35
N ASN A 2 -35.02 -33.60 -62.17
CA ASN A 2 -34.26 -33.57 -60.90
C ASN A 2 -32.74 -33.92 -60.90
N SER A 3 -31.85 -33.27 -60.13
CA SER A 3 -31.94 -32.05 -59.29
C SER A 3 -30.54 -31.58 -58.82
N SER A 4 -30.43 -30.31 -58.38
CA SER A 4 -29.56 -29.72 -57.31
C SER A 4 -28.32 -30.50 -56.77
N TRP A 5 -27.14 -29.91 -56.51
CA TRP A 5 -26.83 -28.58 -55.92
C TRP A 5 -25.46 -28.03 -56.36
N ILE A 6 -25.22 -26.72 -56.15
CA ILE A 6 -23.90 -26.05 -56.34
C ILE A 6 -23.52 -25.32 -55.03
N LEU A 7 -22.28 -25.52 -54.54
CA LEU A 7 -21.72 -24.73 -53.42
C LEU A 7 -20.80 -23.58 -53.92
N PRO A 8 -20.82 -22.37 -53.31
CA PRO A 8 -20.10 -21.21 -53.86
C PRO A 8 -18.59 -21.20 -53.58
N LYS A 9 -17.80 -20.71 -54.56
CA LYS A 9 -16.33 -20.55 -54.49
C LYS A 9 -15.82 -19.70 -53.30
N ARG A 10 -16.67 -18.94 -52.59
CA ARG A 10 -16.29 -18.11 -51.44
C ARG A 10 -15.77 -18.90 -50.23
N TYR A 11 -16.18 -20.16 -50.04
CA TYR A 11 -15.86 -20.91 -48.81
C TYR A 11 -14.37 -21.31 -48.72
N LYS A 12 -13.78 -21.83 -49.81
CA LYS A 12 -12.36 -22.26 -49.82
C LYS A 12 -11.38 -21.12 -49.46
N ARG A 13 -11.67 -19.88 -49.86
CA ARG A 13 -10.79 -18.73 -49.61
C ARG A 13 -10.70 -18.35 -48.12
N ARG A 14 -11.76 -18.57 -47.34
CA ARG A 14 -11.75 -18.34 -45.87
C ARG A 14 -10.94 -19.40 -45.13
N ILE A 15 -11.04 -20.66 -45.55
CA ILE A 15 -10.31 -21.78 -44.94
C ILE A 15 -8.79 -21.59 -45.09
N CYS A 16 -8.29 -21.22 -46.27
CA CYS A 16 -6.85 -20.98 -46.48
C CYS A 16 -6.31 -19.81 -45.65
N VAL A 17 -7.10 -18.74 -45.46
CA VAL A 17 -6.72 -17.61 -44.58
C VAL A 17 -6.67 -18.05 -43.12
N GLY A 18 -7.62 -18.88 -42.67
CA GLY A 18 -7.59 -19.46 -41.33
C GLY A 18 -6.32 -20.27 -41.05
N PHE A 19 -5.93 -21.17 -41.96
CA PHE A 19 -4.71 -21.94 -41.81
C PHE A 19 -3.44 -21.08 -41.80
N LEU A 20 -3.37 -20.02 -42.62
CA LEU A 20 -2.23 -19.09 -42.61
C LEU A 20 -2.11 -18.33 -41.28
N VAL A 21 -3.23 -17.86 -40.71
CA VAL A 21 -3.24 -17.21 -39.40
C VAL A 21 -2.84 -18.18 -38.29
N SER A 22 -3.38 -19.40 -38.27
CA SER A 22 -3.00 -20.43 -37.29
C SER A 22 -1.53 -20.81 -37.37
N PHE A 23 -0.95 -20.90 -38.58
CA PHE A 23 0.48 -21.18 -38.76
C PHE A 23 1.35 -20.00 -38.28
N LEU A 24 0.95 -18.76 -38.55
CA LEU A 24 1.66 -17.57 -38.06
C LEU A 24 1.64 -17.46 -36.53
N LEU A 25 0.50 -17.78 -35.90
CA LEU A 25 0.38 -17.83 -34.44
C LEU A 25 1.22 -18.96 -33.84
N TRP A 26 1.28 -20.12 -34.48
CA TRP A 26 2.10 -21.25 -34.04
C TRP A 26 3.60 -20.96 -34.16
N THR A 27 4.07 -20.33 -35.25
CA THR A 27 5.49 -19.96 -35.38
C THR A 27 5.89 -18.85 -34.41
N LEU A 28 5.03 -17.85 -34.17
CA LEU A 28 5.26 -16.85 -33.12
C LEU A 28 5.32 -17.48 -31.72
N TYR A 29 4.47 -18.45 -31.43
CA TYR A 29 4.51 -19.22 -30.18
C TYR A 29 5.86 -19.96 -30.02
N GLN A 30 6.30 -20.71 -31.03
CA GLN A 30 7.59 -21.43 -30.99
C GLN A 30 8.81 -20.50 -30.85
N ILE A 31 8.75 -19.29 -31.43
CA ILE A 31 9.79 -18.26 -31.27
C ILE A 31 9.79 -17.70 -29.84
N SER A 32 8.62 -17.55 -29.21
CA SER A 32 8.52 -17.09 -27.82
C SER A 32 9.00 -18.12 -26.80
N SER A 33 8.83 -19.42 -27.06
CA SER A 33 9.19 -20.50 -26.13
C SER A 33 10.67 -20.92 -26.15
N ASN A 34 11.46 -20.45 -27.13
CA ASN A 34 12.86 -20.85 -27.33
C ASN A 34 13.88 -19.77 -26.92
N GLN A 35 13.48 -18.75 -26.16
CA GLN A 35 14.45 -17.87 -25.49
C GLN A 35 15.12 -18.62 -24.33
N PRO A 36 16.47 -18.62 -24.23
CA PRO A 36 17.13 -19.15 -23.05
C PRO A 36 16.80 -18.26 -21.86
N VAL A 37 16.09 -18.82 -20.87
CA VAL A 37 15.80 -18.12 -19.62
C VAL A 37 17.12 -17.82 -18.92
N HIS A 38 17.43 -16.54 -18.71
CA HIS A 38 18.59 -16.13 -17.92
C HIS A 38 18.47 -16.73 -16.51
N SER A 39 19.25 -17.77 -16.26
CA SER A 39 19.21 -18.53 -15.01
C SER A 39 19.84 -17.70 -13.90
N CYS A 40 19.09 -17.40 -12.83
CA CYS A 40 19.60 -16.59 -11.72
C CYS A 40 20.84 -17.20 -11.03
N PHE A 41 21.01 -18.53 -11.13
CA PHE A 41 22.22 -19.23 -10.68
C PHE A 41 23.49 -18.84 -11.47
N GLN A 42 23.36 -18.06 -12.54
CA GLN A 42 24.46 -17.58 -13.39
C GLN A 42 24.58 -16.03 -13.39
N VAL A 43 23.77 -15.33 -12.59
CA VAL A 43 23.78 -13.85 -12.49
C VAL A 43 24.66 -13.43 -11.31
N ILE A 44 25.82 -12.85 -11.60
CA ILE A 44 26.71 -12.29 -10.57
C ILE A 44 26.17 -10.93 -10.11
N PRO A 45 25.99 -10.69 -8.79
CA PRO A 45 25.61 -9.38 -8.24
C PRO A 45 26.64 -8.27 -8.55
N GLY A 46 26.16 -7.02 -8.62
CA GLY A 46 27.02 -5.84 -8.88
C GLY A 46 27.85 -5.39 -7.68
N ASP A 47 28.74 -4.42 -7.93
CA ASP A 47 29.70 -3.89 -6.94
C ASP A 47 29.09 -3.57 -5.56
N GLY A 48 29.78 -4.01 -4.50
CA GLY A 48 29.42 -3.73 -3.10
C GLY A 48 28.94 -4.94 -2.28
N GLN A 49 28.91 -6.15 -2.84
CA GLN A 49 28.70 -7.39 -2.09
C GLN A 49 29.98 -8.24 -2.03
N GLU A 50 30.27 -8.79 -0.85
CA GLU A 50 31.31 -9.81 -0.68
C GLU A 50 30.63 -11.17 -0.76
N LEU A 51 30.66 -11.74 -1.98
CA LEU A 51 30.17 -13.09 -2.23
C LEU A 51 30.90 -14.08 -1.32
N LEU A 52 30.20 -15.14 -0.93
CA LEU A 52 30.84 -16.28 -0.28
C LEU A 52 31.97 -16.81 -1.18
N GLU A 53 32.96 -17.46 -0.58
CA GLU A 53 33.95 -18.21 -1.37
C GLU A 53 33.24 -19.36 -2.12
N ASP A 54 33.61 -19.62 -3.39
CA ASP A 54 33.22 -20.85 -4.09
C ASP A 54 33.79 -22.03 -3.29
N VAL A 55 32.98 -23.05 -3.01
CA VAL A 55 33.45 -24.24 -2.26
C VAL A 55 34.71 -24.87 -2.88
N GLN A 56 34.94 -24.74 -4.18
CA GLN A 56 36.11 -25.25 -4.90
C GLN A 56 37.35 -24.35 -4.83
N GLN A 57 37.22 -23.11 -4.35
CA GLN A 57 38.29 -22.10 -4.29
C GLN A 57 38.55 -21.60 -2.86
N ALA A 58 37.64 -21.89 -1.93
CA ALA A 58 37.66 -21.44 -0.55
C ALA A 58 38.91 -21.82 0.23
N SER A 59 39.30 -20.95 1.15
CA SER A 59 40.44 -21.10 2.05
C SER A 59 40.29 -22.30 3.01
N VAL A 60 39.08 -22.52 3.54
CA VAL A 60 38.72 -23.73 4.27
C VAL A 60 37.91 -24.65 3.37
N GLN A 61 38.57 -25.72 2.92
CA GLN A 61 38.04 -26.82 2.11
C GLN A 61 37.40 -27.93 2.97
N PRO A 62 36.51 -28.78 2.40
CA PRO A 62 36.07 -30.00 3.04
C PRO A 62 37.23 -30.95 3.39
N SER A 63 37.12 -31.60 4.54
CA SER A 63 38.15 -32.49 5.07
C SER A 63 38.21 -33.81 4.32
N SER A 64 39.41 -34.29 3.99
CA SER A 64 39.64 -35.59 3.34
C SER A 64 39.36 -36.79 4.24
N ASP A 65 39.25 -36.59 5.57
CA ASP A 65 38.88 -37.63 6.55
C ASP A 65 37.36 -37.91 6.61
N GLY A 66 36.56 -37.21 5.80
CA GLY A 66 35.11 -37.42 5.71
C GLY A 66 34.29 -36.81 6.85
N ARG A 67 34.87 -36.09 7.82
CA ARG A 67 34.13 -35.37 8.87
C ARG A 67 33.52 -34.06 8.37
N ASN A 68 32.71 -34.18 7.33
CA ASN A 68 31.97 -33.11 6.67
C ASN A 68 30.46 -33.41 6.75
N ILE A 69 29.64 -32.38 6.95
CA ILE A 69 28.18 -32.44 6.83
C ILE A 69 27.75 -31.36 5.84
N PHE A 70 27.09 -31.74 4.76
CA PHE A 70 26.65 -30.86 3.68
C PHE A 70 25.14 -30.63 3.72
N PHE A 71 24.75 -29.37 3.58
CA PHE A 71 23.37 -28.94 3.36
C PHE A 71 23.30 -28.10 2.08
N HIS A 72 22.31 -28.34 1.24
CA HIS A 72 22.16 -27.62 -0.04
C HIS A 72 20.96 -26.68 -0.04
N GLU A 73 21.23 -25.38 -0.16
CA GLU A 73 20.22 -24.38 -0.49
C GLU A 73 20.22 -24.17 -2.00
N THR A 74 19.18 -24.67 -2.67
CA THR A 74 19.04 -24.65 -4.14
C THR A 74 17.95 -23.70 -4.64
N SER A 75 17.58 -22.71 -3.82
CA SER A 75 16.68 -21.64 -4.22
C SER A 75 17.42 -20.51 -4.97
N CYS A 76 16.62 -19.68 -5.63
CA CYS A 76 17.08 -18.58 -6.47
C CYS A 76 17.11 -17.28 -5.65
N SER A 77 18.27 -16.85 -5.16
CA SER A 77 18.46 -15.49 -4.64
C SER A 77 18.95 -14.57 -5.76
N ALA A 78 18.01 -13.87 -6.38
CA ALA A 78 18.31 -12.85 -7.40
C ALA A 78 18.88 -11.55 -6.81
N ASP A 79 18.94 -11.44 -5.47
CA ASP A 79 19.49 -10.30 -4.72
C ASP A 79 20.91 -10.55 -4.17
N GLY A 80 21.47 -11.75 -4.39
CA GLY A 80 22.84 -12.09 -3.99
C GLY A 80 23.04 -12.29 -2.48
N LEU A 81 22.00 -12.59 -1.71
CA LEU A 81 22.06 -12.63 -0.25
C LEU A 81 21.75 -14.02 0.32
N VAL A 82 22.57 -14.44 1.28
CA VAL A 82 22.37 -15.68 2.05
C VAL A 82 21.01 -15.66 2.76
N ARG A 83 20.20 -16.70 2.54
CA ARG A 83 18.84 -16.84 3.11
C ARG A 83 18.56 -18.28 3.52
N LEU A 84 17.96 -18.45 4.69
CA LEU A 84 17.46 -19.72 5.22
C LEU A 84 16.17 -19.45 6.01
N THR A 85 15.20 -20.36 5.95
CA THR A 85 14.08 -20.36 6.90
C THR A 85 14.50 -20.91 8.26
N ALA A 86 13.73 -20.62 9.31
CA ALA A 86 13.99 -21.08 10.67
C ALA A 86 14.21 -22.61 10.79
N ARG A 87 13.49 -23.42 10.01
CA ARG A 87 13.64 -24.90 10.02
C ARG A 87 14.96 -25.34 9.40
N GLN A 88 15.36 -24.69 8.30
CA GLN A 88 16.62 -24.93 7.61
C GLN A 88 17.81 -24.52 8.50
N ALA A 89 17.71 -23.37 9.17
CA ALA A 89 18.69 -22.95 10.16
C ALA A 89 18.73 -23.88 11.40
N CYS A 90 17.57 -24.39 11.83
CA CYS A 90 17.47 -25.34 12.94
C CYS A 90 18.15 -26.69 12.63
N ALA A 91 17.98 -27.20 11.40
CA ALA A 91 18.69 -28.38 10.91
C ALA A 91 20.22 -28.18 11.02
N ILE A 92 20.73 -27.04 10.53
CA ILE A 92 22.15 -26.68 10.61
C ILE A 92 22.63 -26.54 12.06
N GLU A 93 21.90 -25.83 12.94
CA GLU A 93 22.30 -25.69 14.36
C GLU A 93 22.36 -27.06 15.05
N SER A 94 21.35 -27.92 14.83
CA SER A 94 21.31 -29.24 15.45
C SER A 94 22.48 -30.12 14.99
N ALA A 95 22.85 -30.06 13.71
CA ALA A 95 24.02 -30.77 13.17
C ALA A 95 25.34 -30.23 13.73
N ALA A 96 25.49 -28.89 13.78
CA ALA A 96 26.67 -28.21 14.31
C ALA A 96 26.88 -28.47 15.82
N ARG A 97 25.79 -28.48 16.60
CA ARG A 97 25.80 -28.81 18.03
C ARG A 97 26.07 -30.29 18.30
N ALA A 98 25.50 -31.19 17.49
CA ALA A 98 25.68 -32.63 17.67
C ALA A 98 27.06 -33.13 17.22
N ASN A 99 27.71 -32.45 16.26
CA ASN A 99 29.00 -32.84 15.68
C ASN A 99 29.99 -31.67 15.72
N SER A 100 30.33 -31.20 16.92
CA SER A 100 31.13 -29.98 17.12
C SER A 100 32.57 -30.05 16.60
N ASP A 101 33.10 -31.26 16.33
CA ASP A 101 34.41 -31.47 15.70
C ASP A 101 34.34 -31.74 14.18
N TRP A 102 33.15 -31.71 13.58
CA TRP A 102 32.92 -31.91 12.15
C TRP A 102 32.62 -30.57 11.46
N ASN A 103 33.04 -30.43 10.20
CA ASN A 103 32.79 -29.25 9.39
C ASN A 103 31.39 -29.31 8.76
N ILE A 104 30.55 -28.32 9.04
CA ILE A 104 29.22 -28.17 8.46
C ILE A 104 29.32 -27.20 7.28
N PHE A 105 29.11 -27.64 6.05
CA PHE A 105 29.10 -26.81 4.85
C PHE A 105 27.67 -26.53 4.40
N VAL A 106 27.28 -25.26 4.44
CA VAL A 106 26.02 -24.79 3.86
C VAL A 106 26.33 -24.25 2.46
N LEU A 107 25.96 -25.02 1.44
CA LEU A 107 26.27 -24.74 0.05
C LEU A 107 25.07 -24.11 -0.66
N PHE A 108 25.25 -22.91 -1.20
CA PHE A 108 24.24 -22.16 -1.93
C PHE A 108 24.44 -22.31 -3.44
N ALA A 109 23.42 -22.75 -4.17
CA ALA A 109 23.49 -22.94 -5.62
C ALA A 109 23.48 -21.63 -6.42
N ALA A 110 23.01 -20.53 -5.79
CA ALA A 110 23.07 -19.19 -6.35
C ALA A 110 24.32 -18.45 -5.84
N PRO A 111 24.94 -17.57 -6.65
CA PRO A 111 26.06 -16.74 -6.20
C PRO A 111 25.59 -15.69 -5.19
N VAL A 112 25.72 -16.03 -3.91
CA VAL A 112 25.29 -15.19 -2.78
C VAL A 112 26.44 -14.83 -1.86
N GLY A 113 26.28 -13.74 -1.11
CA GLY A 113 27.25 -13.20 -0.16
C GLY A 113 26.63 -12.75 1.15
N PHE A 114 27.51 -12.36 2.06
CA PHE A 114 27.16 -11.49 3.17
C PHE A 114 27.42 -10.03 2.76
N ARG A 115 26.82 -9.06 3.46
CA ARG A 115 27.08 -7.64 3.19
C ARG A 115 28.40 -7.26 3.85
N SER A 116 29.40 -6.94 3.03
CA SER A 116 30.70 -6.48 3.52
C SER A 116 30.59 -5.12 4.19
N ASN A 117 31.30 -4.96 5.31
CA ASN A 117 31.53 -3.68 5.98
C ASN A 117 32.85 -3.80 6.73
N ASN A 118 33.79 -2.89 6.46
CA ASN A 118 35.12 -2.98 7.05
C ASN A 118 35.09 -2.60 8.54
N SER A 119 35.77 -3.41 9.37
CA SER A 119 35.87 -3.34 10.84
C SER A 119 34.61 -3.68 11.66
N ILE A 120 34.75 -4.71 12.51
CA ILE A 120 33.82 -5.01 13.60
C ILE A 120 34.04 -3.99 14.72
N SER A 121 33.07 -3.09 14.94
CA SER A 121 33.01 -2.24 16.14
C SER A 121 31.57 -1.86 16.49
N ILE A 122 31.29 -1.64 17.78
CA ILE A 122 29.93 -1.45 18.30
C ILE A 122 29.59 0.05 18.34
N SER A 123 28.98 0.58 17.27
CA SER A 123 28.14 1.80 17.36
C SER A 123 27.24 2.01 16.13
N THR A 124 25.93 2.12 16.41
CA THR A 124 24.93 2.98 15.73
C THR A 124 24.98 3.23 14.20
N SER A 125 23.87 2.88 13.55
CA SER A 125 23.20 3.69 12.51
C SER A 125 23.92 4.02 11.18
N THR A 126 24.45 3.02 10.47
CA THR A 126 24.08 2.73 9.05
C THR A 126 24.74 1.43 8.59
N GLY A 127 23.95 0.42 8.23
CA GLY A 127 24.46 -0.88 7.75
C GLY A 127 23.39 -1.97 7.88
N GLY A 128 23.43 -2.99 7.02
CA GLY A 128 22.43 -4.06 7.04
C GLY A 128 22.80 -5.17 8.03
N THR A 129 22.04 -5.31 9.11
CA THR A 129 22.11 -6.48 10.01
C THR A 129 21.64 -7.75 9.31
N LEU A 130 22.10 -8.89 9.80
CA LEU A 130 21.85 -10.21 9.24
C LEU A 130 20.60 -10.82 9.93
N PRO A 131 19.87 -11.78 9.35
CA PRO A 131 18.74 -12.40 10.05
C PRO A 131 19.21 -13.10 11.34
N ALA A 132 18.52 -12.89 12.46
CA ALA A 132 18.95 -13.37 13.79
C ALA A 132 19.16 -14.91 13.86
N THR A 133 18.46 -15.68 13.03
CA THR A 133 18.65 -17.13 12.87
C THR A 133 19.95 -17.50 12.16
N ILE A 134 20.48 -16.61 11.31
CA ILE A 134 21.78 -16.73 10.63
C ILE A 134 22.89 -16.16 11.52
N GLU A 135 22.64 -15.06 12.25
CA GLU A 135 23.56 -14.54 13.28
C GLU A 135 23.81 -15.61 14.36
N SER A 136 22.76 -16.27 14.83
CA SER A 136 22.82 -17.45 15.72
C SER A 136 23.69 -18.59 15.19
N LEU A 137 23.80 -18.72 13.86
CA LEU A 137 24.62 -19.73 13.20
C LEU A 137 26.07 -19.28 12.94
N LEU A 138 26.32 -17.98 12.74
CA LEU A 138 27.68 -17.44 12.62
C LEU A 138 28.52 -17.61 13.90
N GLU A 139 27.88 -17.78 15.07
CA GLU A 139 28.56 -18.13 16.31
C GLU A 139 29.22 -19.52 16.29
N TYR A 140 28.78 -20.42 15.41
CA TYR A 140 29.30 -21.78 15.32
C TYR A 140 30.51 -21.83 14.38
N ARG A 141 31.71 -21.89 14.97
CA ARG A 141 33.00 -21.93 14.27
C ARG A 141 33.18 -23.08 13.28
N ASN A 142 32.34 -24.12 13.36
CA ASN A 142 32.33 -25.24 12.44
C ASN A 142 31.28 -25.13 11.33
N VAL A 143 30.54 -24.01 11.21
CA VAL A 143 29.58 -23.75 10.12
C VAL A 143 30.20 -22.85 9.05
N HIS A 144 30.45 -23.44 7.88
CA HIS A 144 31.08 -22.81 6.73
C HIS A 144 30.06 -22.52 5.65
N TRP A 145 29.98 -21.26 5.23
CA TRP A 145 29.05 -20.78 4.21
C TRP A 145 29.80 -20.66 2.88
N ARG A 146 29.30 -21.30 1.82
CA ARG A 146 29.90 -21.27 0.47
C ARG A 146 28.83 -21.12 -0.59
N PHE A 147 29.15 -20.48 -1.72
CA PHE A 147 28.35 -20.69 -2.92
C PHE A 147 28.97 -21.80 -3.79
N VAL A 148 28.19 -22.24 -4.77
CA VAL A 148 28.56 -23.28 -5.73
C VAL A 148 28.38 -22.74 -7.13
N ASN A 149 29.47 -22.53 -7.86
CA ASN A 149 29.40 -22.13 -9.26
C ASN A 149 28.93 -23.31 -10.12
N LEU A 150 27.62 -23.41 -10.38
CA LEU A 150 27.03 -24.53 -11.14
C LEU A 150 27.64 -24.75 -12.53
N THR A 151 28.27 -23.73 -13.11
CA THR A 151 28.94 -23.80 -14.42
C THR A 151 30.26 -24.58 -14.35
N THR A 152 30.92 -24.64 -13.19
CA THR A 152 32.19 -25.37 -12.98
C THR A 152 32.08 -26.52 -11.99
N TYR A 153 31.03 -26.56 -11.16
CA TYR A 153 30.90 -27.57 -10.10
C TYR A 153 30.76 -29.00 -10.62
N ALA A 154 30.28 -29.18 -11.85
CA ALA A 154 30.24 -30.47 -12.52
C ALA A 154 31.58 -30.87 -13.18
N ASN A 155 32.57 -29.97 -13.25
CA ASN A 155 33.81 -30.24 -13.98
C ASN A 155 34.64 -31.34 -13.30
N GLY A 156 35.24 -32.19 -14.12
CA GLY A 156 35.94 -33.41 -13.69
C GLY A 156 35.01 -34.55 -13.29
N THR A 157 33.70 -34.48 -13.59
CA THR A 157 32.71 -35.47 -13.17
C THR A 157 31.87 -35.99 -14.34
N PRO A 158 31.22 -37.17 -14.23
CA PRO A 158 30.35 -37.69 -15.29
C PRO A 158 29.16 -36.80 -15.69
N LEU A 159 28.84 -35.74 -14.93
CA LEU A 159 27.77 -34.78 -15.26
C LEU A 159 28.27 -33.49 -15.92
N GLU A 160 29.57 -33.34 -16.23
CA GLU A 160 30.16 -32.10 -16.77
C GLU A 160 29.44 -31.59 -18.03
N GLU A 161 29.48 -32.35 -19.12
CA GLU A 161 28.84 -31.99 -20.40
C GLU A 161 27.32 -31.80 -20.25
N TRP A 162 26.69 -32.60 -19.39
CA TRP A 162 25.24 -32.55 -19.18
C TRP A 162 24.79 -31.29 -18.42
N MET A 163 25.53 -30.88 -17.38
CA MET A 163 25.26 -29.62 -16.68
C MET A 163 25.56 -28.41 -17.59
N GLN A 164 26.62 -28.47 -18.40
CA GLN A 164 26.93 -27.44 -19.40
C GLN A 164 25.85 -27.32 -20.48
N SER A 165 25.19 -28.43 -20.86
CA SER A 165 24.08 -28.41 -21.83
C SER A 165 22.81 -27.69 -21.35
N GLY A 166 22.67 -27.46 -20.03
CA GLY A 166 21.55 -26.76 -19.43
C GLY A 166 20.22 -27.52 -19.39
N GLU A 167 20.20 -28.83 -19.70
CA GLU A 167 18.96 -29.65 -19.64
C GLU A 167 18.30 -29.64 -18.25
N ILE A 168 19.09 -29.50 -17.17
CA ILE A 168 18.60 -29.33 -15.79
C ILE A 168 17.58 -28.20 -15.67
N TYR A 169 17.81 -27.06 -16.35
CA TYR A 169 16.95 -25.87 -16.32
C TYR A 169 15.58 -26.08 -16.98
N ARG A 170 15.36 -27.21 -17.68
CA ARG A 170 14.08 -27.58 -18.30
C ARG A 170 13.21 -28.47 -17.39
N SER A 171 13.67 -28.79 -16.17
CA SER A 171 12.89 -29.60 -15.23
C SER A 171 11.67 -28.86 -14.70
N HIS A 172 10.53 -29.57 -14.63
CA HIS A 172 9.30 -29.11 -13.98
C HIS A 172 9.48 -28.94 -12.46
N TYR A 173 10.54 -29.51 -11.86
CA TYR A 173 10.84 -29.48 -10.43
C TYR A 173 12.23 -28.92 -10.14
N MET A 174 12.70 -27.98 -10.98
CA MET A 174 14.05 -27.40 -11.01
C MET A 174 14.79 -27.39 -9.66
N ASN A 175 14.33 -26.64 -8.65
CA ASN A 175 15.06 -26.49 -7.37
C ASN A 175 15.22 -27.82 -6.62
N SER A 176 14.22 -28.70 -6.68
CA SER A 176 14.29 -30.05 -6.08
C SER A 176 15.32 -30.89 -6.83
N HIS A 177 15.22 -30.94 -8.16
CA HIS A 177 16.12 -31.73 -8.99
C HIS A 177 17.55 -31.20 -9.01
N LEU A 178 17.75 -29.90 -8.79
CA LEU A 178 19.06 -29.31 -8.56
C LEU A 178 19.63 -29.76 -7.20
N SER A 179 18.82 -29.85 -6.15
CA SER A 179 19.24 -30.42 -4.86
C SER A 179 19.54 -31.93 -4.98
N ASP A 180 18.78 -32.66 -5.79
CA ASP A 180 19.01 -34.07 -6.10
C ASP A 180 20.30 -34.28 -6.91
N VAL A 181 20.60 -33.42 -7.89
CA VAL A 181 21.88 -33.45 -8.62
C VAL A 181 23.03 -33.08 -7.68
N MET A 182 22.90 -31.99 -6.91
CA MET A 182 23.96 -31.51 -6.03
C MET A 182 24.27 -32.47 -4.89
N ARG A 183 23.30 -33.18 -4.29
CA ARG A 183 23.58 -34.12 -3.18
C ARG A 183 24.51 -35.26 -3.60
N TYR A 184 24.28 -35.88 -4.76
CA TYR A 184 25.18 -36.92 -5.26
C TYR A 184 26.50 -36.36 -5.80
N LEU A 185 26.48 -35.21 -6.49
CA LEU A 185 27.67 -34.57 -7.04
C LEU A 185 28.64 -34.07 -5.94
N THR A 186 28.11 -33.58 -4.83
CA THR A 186 28.89 -33.11 -3.67
C THR A 186 29.52 -34.26 -2.90
N LEU A 187 28.75 -35.32 -2.63
CA LEU A 187 29.30 -36.52 -1.99
C LEU A 187 30.31 -37.25 -2.90
N PHE A 188 30.17 -37.15 -4.22
CA PHE A 188 31.20 -37.61 -5.17
C PHE A 188 32.48 -36.77 -5.07
N LYS A 189 32.38 -35.43 -5.03
CA LYS A 189 33.57 -34.56 -4.93
C LYS A 189 34.26 -34.57 -3.57
N TYR A 190 33.54 -34.79 -2.47
CA TYR A 190 34.05 -34.53 -1.11
C TYR A 190 33.72 -35.59 -0.04
N GLY A 191 33.02 -36.67 -0.39
CA GLY A 191 32.51 -37.64 0.58
C GLY A 191 31.70 -36.99 1.71
N GLY A 192 31.79 -37.54 2.92
CA GLY A 192 31.11 -37.04 4.11
C GLY A 192 29.61 -37.34 4.12
N THR A 193 28.85 -36.53 4.87
CA THR A 193 27.41 -36.73 5.10
C THR A 193 26.59 -35.65 4.40
N TYR A 194 25.54 -36.00 3.66
CA TYR A 194 24.53 -35.08 3.17
C TYR A 194 23.28 -35.15 4.07
N LEU A 195 22.73 -33.98 4.40
CA LEU A 195 21.43 -33.82 5.06
C LEU A 195 20.54 -32.88 4.26
N ASP A 196 19.26 -33.22 4.13
CA ASP A 196 18.24 -32.24 3.74
C ASP A 196 18.05 -31.19 4.86
N LEU A 197 17.74 -29.94 4.46
CA LEU A 197 17.55 -28.79 5.36
C LEU A 197 16.23 -28.85 6.18
N ASP A 198 15.74 -30.05 6.48
CA ASP A 198 14.61 -30.34 7.35
C ASP A 198 14.87 -31.56 8.26
N VAL A 199 16.15 -31.88 8.47
CA VAL A 199 16.61 -32.95 9.37
C VAL A 199 17.19 -32.35 10.65
N ILE A 200 16.52 -32.58 11.79
CA ILE A 200 17.06 -32.25 13.12
C ILE A 200 17.94 -33.41 13.60
N VAL A 201 19.21 -33.15 13.88
CA VAL A 201 20.16 -34.15 14.39
C VAL A 201 20.02 -34.29 15.91
N LYS A 202 19.68 -35.51 16.39
CA LYS A 202 19.51 -35.81 17.82
C LYS A 202 20.75 -36.44 18.48
N ARG A 203 21.66 -37.03 17.70
CA ARG A 203 22.88 -37.71 18.17
C ARG A 203 24.04 -37.47 17.18
N PRO A 204 25.31 -37.48 17.65
CA PRO A 204 26.47 -37.41 16.78
C PRO A 204 26.51 -38.56 15.76
N PHE A 205 27.14 -38.31 14.61
CA PHE A 205 27.43 -39.32 13.58
C PHE A 205 28.76 -40.04 13.79
N GLY A 206 29.69 -39.49 14.58
CA GLY A 206 30.98 -40.14 14.90
C GLY A 206 30.91 -41.60 15.40
N PRO A 207 29.89 -42.01 16.17
CA PRO A 207 29.70 -43.41 16.55
C PRO A 207 29.09 -44.34 15.47
N LEU A 208 28.75 -43.82 14.28
CA LEU A 208 28.23 -44.61 13.17
C LEU A 208 29.40 -45.02 12.27
N GLU A 209 29.43 -46.28 11.83
CA GLU A 209 30.38 -46.67 10.79
C GLU A 209 30.04 -45.94 9.47
N PRO A 210 31.03 -45.41 8.71
CA PRO A 210 30.81 -44.76 7.43
C PRO A 210 30.10 -45.61 6.38
N ASN A 211 29.72 -44.96 5.28
CA ASN A 211 28.92 -45.50 4.18
C ASN A 211 27.52 -45.91 4.66
N TYR A 212 26.57 -44.97 4.63
CA TYR A 212 25.19 -45.26 5.05
C TYR A 212 24.11 -44.38 4.40
N ALA A 213 22.86 -44.85 4.43
CA ALA A 213 21.65 -44.06 4.16
C ALA A 213 20.45 -44.64 4.92
N GLY A 214 19.33 -43.92 4.99
CA GLY A 214 18.11 -44.40 5.62
C GLY A 214 17.09 -45.00 4.64
N ALA A 215 16.55 -46.16 4.98
CA ALA A 215 15.31 -46.64 4.41
C ALA A 215 14.15 -45.76 4.89
N GLU A 216 13.39 -45.19 3.97
CA GLU A 216 12.08 -44.58 4.25
C GLU A 216 11.01 -45.68 4.37
N SER A 217 11.13 -46.73 3.56
CA SER A 217 10.18 -47.84 3.50
C SER A 217 10.87 -49.16 3.16
N VAL A 218 10.10 -50.25 3.09
CA VAL A 218 10.59 -51.59 2.68
C VAL A 218 11.11 -51.65 1.24
N ARG A 219 10.86 -50.63 0.40
CA ARG A 219 11.29 -50.56 -1.01
C ARG A 219 12.20 -49.37 -1.35
N TRP A 220 12.12 -48.27 -0.59
CA TRP A 220 12.79 -47.02 -0.91
C TRP A 220 13.82 -46.62 0.14
N VAL A 221 15.01 -46.26 -0.33
CA VAL A 221 16.04 -45.52 0.43
C VAL A 221 15.84 -44.05 0.10
N ALA A 222 15.70 -43.20 1.11
CA ALA A 222 15.47 -41.77 0.92
C ALA A 222 16.79 -41.00 0.93
N ALA A 223 16.88 -40.01 0.03
CA ALA A 223 18.09 -39.26 -0.25
C ALA A 223 18.35 -38.07 0.69
N GLY A 224 17.58 -37.93 1.79
CA GLY A 224 17.69 -36.81 2.73
C GLY A 224 18.66 -37.03 3.90
N VAL A 225 19.17 -38.25 4.07
CA VAL A 225 20.21 -38.61 5.04
C VAL A 225 21.11 -39.67 4.42
N MET A 226 22.31 -39.27 3.99
CA MET A 226 23.28 -40.14 3.32
C MET A 226 24.71 -39.82 3.77
N ASN A 227 25.59 -40.81 3.78
CA ASN A 227 27.02 -40.67 4.04
C ASN A 227 27.81 -41.58 3.08
N PHE A 228 28.84 -41.03 2.44
CA PHE A 228 29.80 -41.77 1.62
C PHE A 228 31.22 -41.41 2.06
N GLU A 229 32.12 -42.39 2.17
CA GLU A 229 33.55 -42.14 2.34
C GLU A 229 34.15 -41.38 1.14
N THR A 230 35.19 -40.60 1.40
CA THR A 230 35.92 -39.78 0.40
C THR A 230 36.63 -40.62 -0.67
N THR A 231 36.81 -41.91 -0.43
CA THR A 231 37.47 -42.88 -1.32
C THR A 231 36.78 -44.25 -1.18
N GLY A 232 37.28 -45.27 -1.89
CA GLY A 232 36.79 -46.65 -1.73
C GLY A 232 35.32 -46.83 -2.12
N HIS A 233 34.60 -47.65 -1.37
CA HIS A 233 33.21 -48.01 -1.68
C HIS A 233 32.21 -46.85 -1.53
N GLY A 234 32.51 -45.86 -0.69
CA GLY A 234 31.72 -44.62 -0.62
C GLY A 234 31.76 -43.85 -1.93
N HIS A 235 32.96 -43.56 -2.43
CA HIS A 235 33.15 -42.87 -3.71
C HIS A 235 32.68 -43.72 -4.92
N GLU A 236 32.81 -45.06 -4.87
CA GLU A 236 32.23 -45.98 -5.87
C GLU A 236 30.71 -45.79 -5.97
N LEU A 237 30.00 -45.77 -4.83
CA LEU A 237 28.56 -45.53 -4.75
C LEU A 237 28.17 -44.11 -5.17
N ALA A 238 28.97 -43.11 -4.82
CA ALA A 238 28.77 -41.73 -5.25
C ALA A 238 28.83 -41.61 -6.78
N GLU A 239 29.84 -42.22 -7.41
CA GLU A 239 29.98 -42.25 -8.87
C GLU A 239 28.81 -42.99 -9.53
N MET A 240 28.36 -44.11 -8.96
CA MET A 240 27.18 -44.82 -9.44
C MET A 240 25.91 -43.95 -9.40
N CYS A 241 25.74 -43.10 -8.38
CA CYS A 241 24.62 -42.15 -8.30
C CYS A 241 24.72 -41.04 -9.34
N VAL A 242 25.91 -40.45 -9.50
CA VAL A 242 26.18 -39.40 -10.51
C VAL A 242 26.01 -39.93 -11.94
N ARG A 243 26.36 -41.19 -12.21
CA ARG A 243 26.11 -41.86 -13.51
C ARG A 243 24.67 -42.31 -13.71
N ASP A 244 23.95 -42.71 -12.66
CA ASP A 244 22.52 -43.03 -12.76
C ASP A 244 21.69 -41.77 -13.03
N LEU A 245 22.06 -40.61 -12.45
CA LEU A 245 21.53 -39.30 -12.87
C LEU A 245 21.72 -39.06 -14.37
N LEU A 246 22.96 -39.17 -14.88
CA LEU A 246 23.24 -38.94 -16.31
C LEU A 246 22.37 -39.83 -17.23
N ALA A 247 22.19 -41.11 -16.86
CA ALA A 247 21.46 -42.07 -17.67
C ALA A 247 19.93 -41.97 -17.54
N ASN A 248 19.43 -41.61 -16.36
CA ASN A 248 18.02 -41.76 -15.98
C ASN A 248 17.35 -40.45 -15.52
N PHE A 249 17.98 -39.28 -15.66
CA PHE A 249 17.37 -38.01 -15.26
C PHE A 249 16.01 -37.78 -15.92
N ASN A 250 14.99 -37.55 -15.10
CA ASN A 250 13.63 -37.30 -15.56
C ASN A 250 13.13 -35.98 -14.98
N GLY A 251 13.20 -34.90 -15.76
CA GLY A 251 12.69 -33.58 -15.36
C GLY A 251 11.17 -33.49 -15.18
N LYS A 252 10.42 -34.58 -15.37
CA LYS A 252 8.95 -34.64 -15.21
C LYS A 252 8.49 -35.54 -14.06
N ASP A 253 9.39 -36.30 -13.43
CA ASP A 253 9.10 -37.11 -12.25
C ASP A 253 9.84 -36.53 -11.05
N TRP A 254 9.10 -36.16 -10.01
CA TRP A 254 9.66 -35.54 -8.83
C TRP A 254 10.59 -36.48 -8.03
N GLY A 255 10.23 -37.76 -7.86
CA GLY A 255 10.96 -38.68 -6.99
C GLY A 255 12.12 -39.42 -7.68
N ASN A 256 12.11 -39.47 -9.01
CA ASN A 256 13.07 -40.26 -9.81
C ASN A 256 14.55 -39.87 -9.62
N ASN A 257 14.82 -38.58 -9.40
CA ASN A 257 16.19 -38.04 -9.41
C ASN A 257 16.81 -37.99 -8.00
N GLY A 258 15.99 -37.85 -6.95
CA GLY A 258 16.40 -37.93 -5.55
C GLY A 258 16.41 -39.38 -5.02
N PRO A 259 15.44 -39.79 -4.19
CA PRO A 259 15.32 -41.16 -3.66
C PRO A 259 15.39 -42.27 -4.72
N GLY A 260 14.92 -42.00 -5.94
CA GLY A 260 14.99 -42.95 -7.06
C GLY A 260 16.41 -43.37 -7.43
N VAL A 261 17.38 -42.44 -7.41
CA VAL A 261 18.79 -42.71 -7.75
C VAL A 261 19.43 -43.64 -6.72
N ILE A 262 19.48 -43.24 -5.44
CA ILE A 262 20.08 -44.07 -4.38
C ILE A 262 19.37 -45.42 -4.25
N THR A 263 18.05 -45.47 -4.46
CA THR A 263 17.31 -46.74 -4.46
C THR A 263 17.73 -47.64 -5.64
N ARG A 264 17.81 -47.14 -6.89
CA ARG A 264 18.29 -47.94 -8.05
C ARG A 264 19.72 -48.41 -7.85
N VAL A 265 20.60 -47.51 -7.40
CA VAL A 265 22.02 -47.79 -7.17
C VAL A 265 22.19 -48.88 -6.12
N LEU A 266 21.57 -48.76 -4.94
CA LEU A 266 21.68 -49.78 -3.89
C LEU A 266 20.97 -51.09 -4.24
N GLN A 267 19.85 -51.06 -4.99
CA GLN A 267 19.23 -52.29 -5.49
C GLN A 267 20.20 -53.11 -6.37
N LYS A 268 21.03 -52.42 -7.19
CA LYS A 268 22.08 -53.02 -8.01
C LYS A 268 23.34 -53.39 -7.21
N TYR A 269 23.76 -52.55 -6.26
CA TYR A 269 25.00 -52.71 -5.49
C TYR A 269 24.91 -53.84 -4.46
N CYS A 270 23.76 -53.96 -3.78
CA CYS A 270 23.51 -54.93 -2.71
C CYS A 270 22.88 -56.26 -3.19
N ASP A 271 22.60 -56.40 -4.48
CA ASP A 271 21.70 -57.42 -5.07
C ASP A 271 20.44 -57.68 -4.19
N ALA A 272 19.65 -56.62 -4.00
CA ALA A 272 18.55 -56.61 -3.04
C ALA A 272 17.41 -55.68 -3.49
N ARG A 273 16.24 -56.25 -3.82
CA ARG A 273 15.04 -55.47 -4.23
C ARG A 273 14.27 -54.80 -3.08
N THR A 274 14.71 -54.98 -1.84
CA THR A 274 14.05 -54.45 -0.63
C THR A 274 15.08 -54.01 0.39
N THR A 275 14.81 -52.90 1.08
CA THR A 275 15.74 -52.28 2.05
C THR A 275 16.08 -53.19 3.22
N VAL A 276 15.12 -54.01 3.68
CA VAL A 276 15.30 -55.03 4.72
C VAL A 276 16.36 -56.09 4.33
N ARG A 277 16.69 -56.23 3.03
CA ARG A 277 17.74 -57.14 2.53
C ARG A 277 19.04 -56.43 2.14
N MET A 278 19.12 -55.11 2.33
CA MET A 278 20.31 -54.28 2.10
C MET A 278 21.20 -54.26 3.36
N THR A 279 21.68 -55.44 3.77
CA THR A 279 22.58 -55.58 4.93
C THR A 279 23.99 -55.10 4.61
N ARG A 280 24.73 -54.58 5.61
CA ARG A 280 26.08 -54.01 5.46
C ARG A 280 27.06 -54.94 4.74
N GLU A 281 26.97 -56.25 4.98
CA GLU A 281 27.73 -57.30 4.28
C GLU A 281 27.37 -57.35 2.78
N ARG A 282 26.08 -57.55 2.44
CA ARG A 282 25.61 -57.65 1.04
C ARG A 282 25.86 -56.37 0.25
N CYS A 283 25.81 -55.23 0.93
CA CYS A 283 26.07 -53.90 0.39
C CYS A 283 27.54 -53.46 0.49
N ARG A 284 28.51 -54.39 0.61
CA ARG A 284 29.96 -54.11 0.59
C ARG A 284 30.38 -52.98 1.54
N HIS A 285 30.01 -53.11 2.80
CA HIS A 285 30.24 -52.13 3.87
C HIS A 285 29.42 -50.83 3.76
N PHE A 286 28.30 -50.82 3.04
CA PHE A 286 27.30 -49.73 3.10
C PHE A 286 26.07 -50.12 3.94
N THR A 287 25.68 -49.32 4.93
CA THR A 287 24.53 -49.58 5.82
C THR A 287 23.26 -48.87 5.37
N VAL A 288 22.22 -49.64 5.01
CA VAL A 288 20.85 -49.10 4.94
C VAL A 288 20.20 -49.20 6.32
N TYR A 289 20.15 -48.09 7.04
CA TYR A 289 19.50 -48.01 8.35
C TYR A 289 17.97 -48.13 8.22
N PRO A 290 17.27 -48.82 9.16
CA PRO A 290 15.81 -48.95 9.13
C PRO A 290 15.10 -47.61 9.41
N PRO A 291 13.81 -47.44 9.03
CA PRO A 291 13.10 -46.18 9.18
C PRO A 291 13.20 -45.57 10.59
N LYS A 292 13.08 -46.39 11.65
CA LYS A 292 13.20 -45.94 13.06
C LYS A 292 14.52 -45.22 13.44
N ALA A 293 15.54 -45.25 12.57
CA ALA A 293 16.81 -44.56 12.81
C ALA A 293 16.78 -43.08 12.34
N PHE A 294 16.23 -42.81 11.14
CA PHE A 294 16.29 -41.48 10.49
C PHE A 294 14.93 -40.94 10.02
N TYR A 295 13.96 -41.83 9.80
CA TYR A 295 12.62 -41.58 9.24
C TYR A 295 11.54 -42.24 10.11
N ALA A 296 11.65 -42.07 11.45
CA ALA A 296 10.86 -42.84 12.42
C ALA A 296 9.36 -42.48 12.45
N ILE A 297 9.00 -41.30 11.95
CA ILE A 297 7.63 -40.88 11.61
C ILE A 297 7.62 -40.66 10.10
N GLY A 298 6.74 -41.35 9.37
CA GLY A 298 6.68 -41.30 7.91
C GLY A 298 6.14 -39.97 7.36
N PHE A 299 6.24 -39.76 6.05
CA PHE A 299 5.74 -38.53 5.42
C PHE A 299 4.21 -38.41 5.45
N ASP A 300 3.48 -39.54 5.52
CA ASP A 300 2.02 -39.54 5.71
C ASP A 300 1.64 -39.06 7.13
N ASP A 301 2.42 -39.46 8.13
CA ASP A 301 2.25 -39.19 9.56
C ASP A 301 2.82 -37.82 10.00
N TYR A 302 3.30 -36.98 9.08
CA TYR A 302 4.05 -35.75 9.37
C TYR A 302 3.33 -34.78 10.33
N LYS A 303 2.00 -34.82 10.38
CA LYS A 303 1.16 -34.04 11.31
C LYS A 303 1.47 -34.30 12.78
N HIS A 304 1.95 -35.50 13.14
CA HIS A 304 2.33 -35.85 14.51
C HIS A 304 3.44 -34.94 15.08
N PHE A 305 4.23 -34.28 14.22
CA PHE A 305 5.21 -33.27 14.64
C PHE A 305 4.57 -31.92 15.03
N PHE A 306 3.40 -31.58 14.51
CA PHE A 306 2.88 -30.19 14.46
C PHE A 306 1.52 -29.97 15.13
N GLU A 307 0.87 -31.03 15.62
CA GLU A 307 -0.41 -30.98 16.31
C GLU A 307 -0.26 -31.46 17.78
N GLU A 308 -0.68 -30.64 18.74
CA GLU A 308 -0.47 -30.87 20.19
C GLU A 308 -1.07 -32.21 20.70
N SER A 309 -2.16 -32.66 20.09
CA SER A 309 -2.80 -33.95 20.37
C SER A 309 -1.90 -35.18 20.17
N TYR A 310 -0.80 -35.05 19.43
CA TYR A 310 0.12 -36.15 19.12
C TYR A 310 1.48 -36.05 19.84
N LEU A 311 1.68 -35.03 20.69
CA LEU A 311 2.95 -34.71 21.35
C LEU A 311 3.66 -35.93 21.95
N GLU A 312 2.99 -36.64 22.87
CA GLU A 312 3.56 -37.79 23.59
C GLU A 312 3.86 -38.97 22.65
N HIS A 313 2.97 -39.26 21.70
CA HIS A 313 3.13 -40.34 20.73
C HIS A 313 4.31 -40.10 19.79
N ALA A 314 4.48 -38.85 19.32
CA ALA A 314 5.60 -38.46 18.47
C ALA A 314 6.93 -38.58 19.23
N LEU A 315 7.03 -38.01 20.44
CA LEU A 315 8.26 -38.07 21.24
C LEU A 315 8.65 -39.51 21.62
N ALA A 316 7.67 -40.37 21.94
CA ALA A 316 7.90 -41.79 22.20
C ALA A 316 8.46 -42.52 20.95
N THR A 317 7.84 -42.33 19.79
CA THR A 317 8.29 -42.91 18.51
C THR A 317 9.70 -42.45 18.12
N LEU A 318 10.02 -41.19 18.40
CA LEU A 318 11.31 -40.58 18.07
C LEU A 318 12.43 -40.90 19.07
N ASN A 319 12.15 -41.54 20.21
CA ASN A 319 13.12 -41.80 21.28
C ASN A 319 14.40 -42.49 20.76
N GLN A 320 14.26 -43.64 20.09
CA GLN A 320 15.39 -44.37 19.51
C GLN A 320 16.00 -43.70 18.26
N SER A 321 15.34 -42.70 17.65
CA SER A 321 15.79 -42.04 16.42
C SER A 321 17.07 -41.21 16.60
N ILE A 322 17.98 -41.29 15.63
CA ILE A 322 19.27 -40.60 15.55
C ILE A 322 19.09 -39.19 14.98
N VAL A 323 18.22 -39.06 13.98
CA VAL A 323 17.79 -37.76 13.42
C VAL A 323 16.27 -37.75 13.22
N VAL A 324 15.71 -36.56 13.02
CA VAL A 324 14.29 -36.33 12.77
C VAL A 324 14.13 -35.60 11.46
N HIS A 325 13.78 -36.33 10.41
CA HIS A 325 13.34 -35.74 9.15
C HIS A 325 11.88 -35.26 9.29
N VAL A 326 11.62 -33.97 9.09
CA VAL A 326 10.28 -33.37 9.33
C VAL A 326 9.46 -33.09 8.08
N TRP A 327 9.93 -33.56 6.92
CA TRP A 327 9.17 -33.63 5.67
C TRP A 327 8.66 -32.27 5.17
N ASN A 328 9.53 -31.26 5.12
CA ASN A 328 9.23 -29.85 4.83
C ASN A 328 8.47 -29.63 3.51
N LYS A 329 8.57 -30.52 2.51
CA LYS A 329 7.66 -30.48 1.33
C LYS A 329 6.17 -30.51 1.73
N PHE A 330 5.83 -31.34 2.71
CA PHE A 330 4.49 -31.52 3.26
C PHE A 330 4.26 -30.59 4.48
N SER A 331 5.27 -30.44 5.35
CA SER A 331 5.12 -29.75 6.63
C SER A 331 5.40 -28.25 6.65
N LYS A 332 5.95 -27.65 5.58
CA LYS A 332 6.23 -26.19 5.51
C LYS A 332 5.03 -25.32 5.87
N SER A 333 3.82 -25.79 5.57
CA SER A 333 2.52 -25.15 5.83
C SER A 333 1.97 -25.36 7.25
N HIS A 334 2.66 -26.14 8.10
CA HIS A 334 2.31 -26.40 9.49
C HIS A 334 3.32 -25.66 10.38
N PRO A 335 3.05 -24.42 10.81
CA PRO A 335 4.10 -23.52 11.27
C PRO A 335 4.07 -23.37 12.80
N VAL A 336 5.24 -23.39 13.44
CA VAL A 336 5.36 -23.60 14.89
C VAL A 336 5.62 -22.31 15.64
N ILE A 337 4.70 -21.94 16.54
CA ILE A 337 4.86 -20.83 17.49
C ILE A 337 5.91 -21.25 18.53
N VAL A 338 6.80 -20.33 18.93
CA VAL A 338 7.82 -20.68 19.94
C VAL A 338 7.17 -20.83 21.32
N GLY A 339 7.51 -21.91 22.03
CA GLY A 339 6.87 -22.30 23.29
C GLY A 339 5.55 -23.07 23.12
N SER A 340 5.11 -23.36 21.89
CA SER A 340 3.92 -24.20 21.66
C SER A 340 4.20 -25.68 21.97
N ARG A 341 3.20 -26.38 22.54
CA ARG A 341 3.27 -27.78 22.97
C ARG A 341 3.11 -28.78 21.83
N VAL A 342 3.83 -28.58 20.72
CA VAL A 342 3.86 -29.52 19.59
C VAL A 342 5.24 -30.20 19.53
N ALA A 343 5.30 -31.44 19.06
CA ALA A 343 6.55 -32.23 19.16
C ALA A 343 7.74 -31.57 18.45
N TYR A 344 7.52 -30.90 17.31
CA TYR A 344 8.55 -30.10 16.65
C TYR A 344 9.03 -28.92 17.51
N GLY A 345 8.15 -28.26 18.26
CA GLY A 345 8.53 -27.17 19.16
C GLY A 345 9.44 -27.64 20.28
N VAL A 346 9.09 -28.76 20.93
CA VAL A 346 9.92 -29.40 21.97
C VAL A 346 11.27 -29.85 21.41
N LEU A 347 11.28 -30.49 20.24
CA LEU A 347 12.52 -30.94 19.58
C LEU A 347 13.39 -29.75 19.13
N ALA A 348 12.78 -28.67 18.64
CA ALA A 348 13.51 -27.48 18.22
C ALA A 348 14.15 -26.76 19.42
N ASP A 349 13.42 -26.57 20.52
CA ASP A 349 14.00 -25.97 21.74
C ASP A 349 15.16 -26.80 22.32
N GLN A 350 15.07 -28.13 22.24
CA GLN A 350 16.11 -29.03 22.73
C GLN A 350 17.35 -29.07 21.82
N TYR A 351 17.16 -29.19 20.50
CA TYR A 351 18.22 -29.51 19.55
C TYR A 351 18.73 -28.30 18.75
N CYS A 352 17.92 -27.25 18.54
CA CYS A 352 18.32 -25.98 17.91
C CYS A 352 17.88 -24.74 18.74
N PRO A 353 18.30 -24.63 20.01
CA PRO A 353 17.82 -23.61 20.93
C PRO A 353 18.07 -22.17 20.47
N LYS A 354 19.19 -21.85 19.81
CA LYS A 354 19.45 -20.45 19.40
C LYS A 354 18.59 -20.05 18.22
N VAL A 355 18.43 -20.90 17.23
CA VAL A 355 17.56 -20.65 16.07
C VAL A 355 16.08 -20.68 16.48
N TYR A 356 15.67 -21.61 17.35
CA TYR A 356 14.30 -21.65 17.84
C TYR A 356 13.98 -20.43 18.73
N ARG A 357 14.90 -19.99 19.59
CA ARG A 357 14.67 -18.84 20.49
C ARG A 357 14.93 -17.47 19.84
N SER A 358 15.71 -17.39 18.75
CA SER A 358 15.75 -16.18 17.91
C SER A 358 14.51 -16.03 17.00
N CYS A 359 13.68 -17.07 16.89
CA CYS A 359 12.30 -16.97 16.40
C CYS A 359 11.28 -16.61 17.51
N ALA A 360 11.73 -16.46 18.76
CA ALA A 360 10.87 -16.20 19.91
C ALA A 360 10.83 -14.72 20.28
N PRO A 361 9.69 -14.23 20.79
CA PRO A 361 9.66 -12.99 21.55
C PRO A 361 10.56 -13.08 22.79
N THR A 362 11.65 -12.34 22.78
CA THR A 362 12.43 -11.99 23.97
C THR A 362 11.75 -10.83 24.72
N GLN A 363 11.94 -10.60 26.03
CA GLN A 363 12.86 -11.28 26.97
C GLN A 363 12.16 -12.12 28.07
N PRO A 364 11.73 -11.59 29.25
CA PRO A 364 12.15 -12.29 30.47
C PRO A 364 11.01 -12.66 31.46
N LEU A 365 10.31 -13.75 31.15
CA LEU A 365 10.22 -14.98 31.99
C LEU A 365 9.85 -14.93 33.50
N ALA A 366 9.38 -13.84 34.09
CA ALA A 366 9.18 -13.77 35.56
C ALA A 366 8.07 -14.69 36.13
N ASN A 367 6.90 -14.77 35.48
CA ASN A 367 5.66 -15.26 36.12
C ASN A 367 5.18 -16.66 35.66
N LEU A 368 6.02 -17.47 35.02
CA LEU A 368 5.65 -18.82 34.53
C LEU A 368 6.26 -20.00 35.34
N PHE A 369 7.00 -19.70 36.41
CA PHE A 369 7.87 -20.67 37.09
C PHE A 369 7.23 -21.54 38.18
N THR A 370 5.91 -21.46 38.41
CA THR A 370 5.27 -22.13 39.56
C THR A 370 4.98 -23.63 39.37
N ASP A 371 4.81 -24.12 38.14
CA ASP A 371 4.28 -25.49 37.89
C ASP A 371 5.35 -26.56 37.56
N LEU A 372 6.65 -26.24 37.54
CA LEU A 372 7.70 -27.18 37.09
C LEU A 372 8.76 -27.56 38.14
N ASN A 373 8.61 -27.17 39.41
CA ASN A 373 9.54 -27.51 40.49
C ASN A 373 8.93 -28.48 41.53
N ARG A 374 8.77 -29.75 41.15
CA ARG A 374 8.80 -30.85 42.14
C ARG A 374 9.42 -32.13 41.55
N PRO A 375 10.39 -32.78 42.22
CA PRO A 375 11.02 -34.00 41.71
C PRO A 375 10.09 -35.22 41.74
N MET A 376 10.38 -36.21 40.89
CA MET A 376 9.83 -37.56 40.99
C MET A 376 10.47 -38.31 42.18
N GLU A 377 9.65 -38.88 43.05
CA GLU A 377 9.97 -40.18 43.66
C GLU A 377 8.71 -40.92 44.14
N SER A 378 8.73 -42.25 43.95
CA SER A 378 7.82 -43.30 44.48
C SER A 378 6.35 -42.98 44.85
N VAL A 379 5.40 -43.60 44.13
CA VAL A 379 4.43 -44.63 44.64
C VAL A 379 3.68 -45.28 43.45
N LEU A 380 3.49 -46.60 43.51
CA LEU A 380 2.63 -47.47 42.67
C LEU A 380 2.20 -48.68 43.56
N PRO A 381 1.20 -49.51 43.20
CA PRO A 381 -0.21 -49.19 42.94
C PRO A 381 -1.19 -50.20 43.61
N GLN A 382 -2.51 -49.93 43.63
CA GLN A 382 -3.62 -50.91 43.80
C GLN A 382 -4.99 -50.17 43.68
N SER A 383 -6.13 -50.75 43.25
CA SER A 383 -6.48 -52.14 42.88
C SER A 383 -7.81 -52.28 42.09
N ILE A 384 -7.90 -53.24 41.15
CA ILE A 384 -9.04 -54.21 40.91
C ILE A 384 -10.44 -53.61 40.50
N LEU A 385 -10.88 -53.68 39.22
CA LEU A 385 -11.58 -54.78 38.47
C LEU A 385 -13.13 -54.87 38.72
N PRO A 386 -13.98 -55.58 37.90
CA PRO A 386 -13.87 -56.10 36.51
C PRO A 386 -15.17 -55.93 35.62
N THR A 387 -15.25 -56.66 34.49
CA THR A 387 -16.41 -56.96 33.57
C THR A 387 -16.76 -55.85 32.55
N ASP A 388 -17.01 -56.12 31.25
CA ASP A 388 -17.09 -57.38 30.46
C ASP A 388 -17.01 -57.07 28.92
N ASN A 389 -16.99 -57.96 27.90
CA ASN A 389 -17.13 -59.43 27.78
C ASN A 389 -16.21 -60.01 26.63
N LEU A 390 -16.77 -60.72 25.63
CA LEU A 390 -16.16 -61.52 24.53
C LEU A 390 -16.60 -60.98 23.13
N VAL A 391 -16.26 -61.49 21.92
CA VAL A 391 -15.88 -62.84 21.40
C VAL A 391 -14.93 -62.73 20.18
N SER A 392 -14.19 -63.80 19.88
CA SER A 392 -13.28 -64.00 18.72
C SER A 392 -13.96 -64.45 17.41
N HIS A 393 -13.31 -64.31 16.25
CA HIS A 393 -12.92 -65.48 15.41
C HIS A 393 -11.96 -65.16 14.24
N ASP A 394 -11.68 -66.18 13.42
CA ASP A 394 -10.43 -66.44 12.68
C ASP A 394 -10.66 -66.52 11.15
N SER A 395 -9.63 -66.93 10.41
CA SER A 395 -9.65 -67.59 9.07
C SER A 395 -9.67 -66.75 7.77
N ALA A 396 -8.44 -66.58 7.23
CA ALA A 396 -7.95 -67.24 6.01
C ALA A 396 -8.45 -66.89 4.57
N GLU A 397 -7.46 -66.57 3.74
CA GLU A 397 -7.19 -67.11 2.38
C GLU A 397 -7.87 -66.59 1.07
N ARG A 398 -6.96 -66.16 0.16
CA ARG A 398 -6.73 -66.71 -1.21
C ARG A 398 -7.38 -66.04 -2.45
N ASN A 399 -6.50 -65.42 -3.26
CA ASN A 399 -6.56 -65.22 -4.72
C ASN A 399 -7.58 -64.20 -5.28
N ARG A 400 -7.40 -63.60 -6.49
CA ARG A 400 -6.42 -63.82 -7.58
C ARG A 400 -6.21 -62.52 -8.41
N GLN A 401 -5.00 -62.35 -8.97
CA GLN A 401 -4.65 -62.06 -10.39
C GLN A 401 -5.74 -61.50 -11.35
N ASP A 402 -5.52 -60.68 -12.38
CA ASP A 402 -4.38 -60.00 -13.07
C ASP A 402 -5.04 -59.11 -14.22
N THR A 403 -4.49 -58.39 -15.22
CA THR A 403 -3.15 -58.18 -15.85
C THR A 403 -3.19 -57.00 -16.90
N TYR A 404 -2.04 -56.66 -17.52
CA TYR A 404 -1.81 -56.27 -18.96
C TYR A 404 -2.35 -54.91 -19.55
N THR A 405 -1.50 -53.88 -19.85
CA THR A 405 -0.70 -53.51 -21.10
C THR A 405 -1.49 -52.82 -22.25
N SER A 406 -0.96 -51.98 -23.18
CA SER A 406 0.27 -51.11 -23.37
C SER A 406 -0.05 -50.06 -24.51
N THR A 407 0.74 -49.47 -25.45
CA THR A 407 2.15 -49.59 -25.98
C THR A 407 2.60 -48.35 -26.83
N THR A 408 3.93 -48.17 -26.98
CA THR A 408 4.83 -47.56 -28.03
C THR A 408 4.33 -47.10 -29.44
N VAL A 409 5.02 -46.34 -30.36
CA VAL A 409 6.27 -45.49 -30.51
C VAL A 409 6.31 -44.84 -31.93
N THR A 410 7.05 -43.73 -32.20
CA THR A 410 7.84 -43.48 -33.46
C THR A 410 8.78 -42.23 -33.43
N LYS A 411 9.67 -42.03 -34.42
CA LYS A 411 10.85 -41.09 -34.41
C LYS A 411 11.17 -40.49 -35.86
N PRO A 412 12.36 -39.91 -36.19
CA PRO A 412 12.62 -38.47 -36.49
C PRO A 412 13.05 -38.11 -37.94
N THR A 413 13.37 -36.82 -38.22
CA THR A 413 14.47 -36.40 -39.15
C THR A 413 14.89 -34.92 -38.94
N THR A 414 15.99 -34.46 -39.58
CA THR A 414 16.74 -33.22 -39.27
C THR A 414 17.13 -32.40 -40.55
N PRO A 415 18.07 -31.41 -40.59
CA PRO A 415 17.79 -30.00 -40.90
C PRO A 415 18.30 -29.48 -42.28
N THR A 416 18.16 -28.16 -42.52
CA THR A 416 18.88 -27.41 -43.59
C THR A 416 19.28 -26.00 -43.14
N THR A 417 20.36 -25.45 -43.73
CA THR A 417 21.08 -24.21 -43.32
C THR A 417 20.84 -23.02 -44.29
N PRO A 418 21.39 -21.80 -44.08
CA PRO A 418 20.69 -20.53 -44.38
C PRO A 418 21.15 -19.78 -45.64
N THR A 419 20.52 -18.62 -45.91
CA THR A 419 20.93 -17.64 -46.93
C THR A 419 21.06 -16.21 -46.39
N THR A 420 21.91 -15.43 -47.07
CA THR A 420 22.54 -14.15 -46.68
C THR A 420 21.59 -12.92 -46.83
N PRO A 421 21.74 -11.86 -46.01
CA PRO A 421 20.78 -10.73 -45.97
C PRO A 421 20.91 -9.71 -47.12
N THR A 422 19.89 -8.85 -47.25
CA THR A 422 19.84 -7.69 -48.16
C THR A 422 19.88 -6.33 -47.45
N THR A 423 20.35 -5.32 -48.18
CA THR A 423 20.82 -4.00 -47.70
C THR A 423 19.70 -3.03 -47.27
N PRO A 424 19.92 -2.14 -46.28
CA PRO A 424 18.95 -1.11 -45.90
C PRO A 424 18.73 -0.02 -46.96
N THR A 425 17.57 0.64 -46.94
CA THR A 425 17.25 1.81 -47.75
C THR A 425 17.34 3.13 -46.97
N THR A 426 17.69 4.20 -47.68
CA THR A 426 18.05 5.53 -47.15
C THR A 426 16.84 6.33 -46.61
N PRO A 427 16.98 7.08 -45.49
CA PRO A 427 15.93 7.98 -45.00
C PRO A 427 15.77 9.24 -45.86
N THR A 428 14.60 9.87 -45.81
CA THR A 428 14.24 11.11 -46.53
C THR A 428 14.41 12.38 -45.70
N THR A 429 14.73 13.48 -46.39
CA THR A 429 15.15 14.77 -45.82
C THR A 429 13.96 15.63 -45.28
N PRO A 430 14.13 16.40 -44.19
CA PRO A 430 13.13 17.36 -43.72
C PRO A 430 12.94 18.58 -44.63
N THR A 431 11.80 19.26 -44.51
CA THR A 431 11.48 20.53 -45.21
C THR A 431 11.76 21.78 -44.36
N THR A 432 12.10 22.88 -45.04
CA THR A 432 12.60 24.14 -44.46
C THR A 432 11.48 25.07 -43.94
N PRO A 433 11.69 25.84 -42.84
CA PRO A 433 10.74 26.86 -42.38
C PRO A 433 10.65 28.10 -43.29
N THR A 434 9.54 28.84 -43.21
CA THR A 434 9.32 30.11 -43.91
C THR A 434 9.58 31.34 -43.04
N THR A 435 10.00 32.44 -43.68
CA THR A 435 10.43 33.70 -43.06
C THR A 435 9.26 34.56 -42.56
N PRO A 436 9.38 35.25 -41.40
CA PRO A 436 8.36 36.20 -40.93
C PRO A 436 8.39 37.54 -41.69
N THR A 437 7.24 38.23 -41.72
CA THR A 437 7.05 39.54 -42.37
C THR A 437 7.16 40.73 -41.39
N THR A 438 7.58 41.88 -41.93
CA THR A 438 7.89 43.11 -41.17
C THR A 438 6.64 43.88 -40.70
N PRO A 439 6.64 44.50 -39.49
CA PRO A 439 5.57 45.39 -39.05
C PRO A 439 5.59 46.76 -39.76
N THR A 440 4.42 47.37 -39.94
CA THR A 440 4.26 48.76 -40.44
C THR A 440 4.12 49.78 -39.30
N THR A 441 4.62 50.99 -39.55
CA THR A 441 4.65 52.12 -38.60
C THR A 441 3.25 52.72 -38.34
N PRO A 442 2.88 53.08 -37.09
CA PRO A 442 1.62 53.76 -36.81
C PRO A 442 1.63 55.25 -37.20
N THR A 443 0.48 55.76 -37.63
CA THR A 443 0.24 57.19 -37.90
C THR A 443 -0.40 57.91 -36.71
N THR A 444 -0.10 59.21 -36.58
CA THR A 444 -0.51 60.09 -35.48
C THR A 444 -2.03 60.34 -35.46
N PRO A 445 -2.70 60.31 -34.28
CA PRO A 445 -4.13 60.62 -34.17
C PRO A 445 -4.41 62.13 -34.25
N THR A 446 -5.43 62.52 -35.00
CA THR A 446 -6.01 63.88 -35.01
C THR A 446 -7.17 64.01 -34.02
N THR A 447 -7.31 65.20 -33.42
CA THR A 447 -8.31 65.52 -32.39
C THR A 447 -9.74 65.53 -32.93
N PRO A 448 -10.70 64.79 -32.32
CA PRO A 448 -12.12 64.91 -32.62
C PRO A 448 -12.78 66.08 -31.87
N THR A 449 -13.52 66.92 -32.58
CA THR A 449 -14.42 67.93 -32.02
C THR A 449 -15.64 67.29 -31.34
N THR A 450 -16.37 68.04 -30.51
CA THR A 450 -17.65 67.62 -29.90
C THR A 450 -18.83 67.76 -30.86
N PRO A 451 -19.68 66.73 -31.02
CA PRO A 451 -21.08 66.96 -31.37
C PRO A 451 -22.11 66.07 -30.64
N THR A 452 -23.18 66.73 -30.18
CA THR A 452 -24.61 66.34 -30.23
C THR A 452 -25.07 64.96 -29.70
N THR A 453 -26.03 64.99 -28.77
CA THR A 453 -26.82 63.85 -28.28
C THR A 453 -27.55 63.09 -29.39
N PRO A 454 -27.29 61.78 -29.61
CA PRO A 454 -28.07 60.96 -30.53
C PRO A 454 -29.38 60.45 -29.91
N THR A 455 -30.45 60.44 -30.70
CA THR A 455 -31.74 59.82 -30.36
C THR A 455 -31.59 58.33 -30.07
N THR A 456 -32.49 57.77 -29.26
CA THR A 456 -32.49 56.40 -28.72
C THR A 456 -32.26 55.28 -29.76
N ALA A 457 -31.00 54.97 -30.04
CA ALA A 457 -30.62 53.62 -30.39
C ALA A 457 -30.80 52.75 -29.14
N LYS A 458 -31.52 51.63 -29.24
CA LYS A 458 -31.51 50.62 -28.17
C LYS A 458 -30.05 50.17 -28.00
N PRO A 459 -29.44 50.28 -26.80
CA PRO A 459 -28.05 49.89 -26.63
C PRO A 459 -27.90 48.42 -26.98
N ASN A 460 -26.76 48.06 -27.58
CA ASN A 460 -26.40 46.67 -27.85
C ASN A 460 -26.39 45.94 -26.50
N GLN A 461 -27.43 45.15 -26.23
CA GLN A 461 -27.82 44.84 -24.85
C GLN A 461 -26.76 43.96 -24.20
N ASN A 462 -25.95 44.55 -23.31
CA ASN A 462 -24.90 43.81 -22.63
C ASN A 462 -25.54 42.69 -21.79
N CYS A 463 -24.83 41.57 -21.65
CA CYS A 463 -25.36 40.39 -20.97
C CYS A 463 -25.78 40.69 -19.51
N PHE A 464 -25.11 41.63 -18.85
CA PHE A 464 -25.44 42.12 -17.51
C PHE A 464 -26.82 42.79 -17.40
N GLN A 465 -27.41 43.22 -18.52
CA GLN A 465 -28.75 43.83 -18.62
C GLN A 465 -29.76 42.95 -19.41
N ARG A 466 -29.40 41.71 -19.76
CA ARG A 466 -30.22 40.83 -20.60
C ARG A 466 -30.80 39.66 -19.80
N LEU A 467 -32.08 39.74 -19.46
CA LEU A 467 -32.81 38.65 -18.79
C LEU A 467 -32.83 37.37 -19.65
N PRO A 468 -32.75 36.16 -19.04
CA PRO A 468 -32.85 34.90 -19.77
C PRO A 468 -34.24 34.71 -20.41
N SER A 469 -34.27 34.18 -21.63
CA SER A 469 -35.50 34.08 -22.44
C SER A 469 -36.39 32.87 -22.12
N ASP A 470 -36.05 32.07 -21.11
CA ASP A 470 -36.74 30.81 -20.77
C ASP A 470 -37.56 30.87 -19.47
N GLY A 471 -37.71 32.06 -18.87
CA GLY A 471 -38.59 32.28 -17.71
C GLY A 471 -38.12 31.65 -16.39
N ARG A 472 -36.87 31.16 -16.31
CA ARG A 472 -36.32 30.56 -15.08
C ARG A 472 -36.26 31.57 -13.92
N LYS A 473 -36.33 31.09 -12.67
CA LYS A 473 -36.07 31.95 -11.49
C LYS A 473 -34.60 32.35 -11.45
N LEU A 474 -34.33 33.65 -11.46
CA LEU A 474 -33.00 34.22 -11.20
C LEU A 474 -32.58 34.03 -9.74
N LEU A 475 -31.27 34.16 -9.49
CA LEU A 475 -30.76 34.42 -8.15
C LEU A 475 -31.34 35.73 -7.62
N ASP A 476 -31.70 35.74 -6.33
CA ASP A 476 -32.19 36.94 -5.66
C ASP A 476 -31.06 38.00 -5.59
N ASP A 477 -31.39 39.29 -5.75
CA ASP A 477 -30.40 40.38 -5.64
C ASP A 477 -29.83 40.43 -4.23
N VAL A 478 -28.51 40.58 -4.09
CA VAL A 478 -27.84 40.64 -2.78
C VAL A 478 -28.42 41.71 -1.87
N GLN A 479 -28.94 42.83 -2.40
CA GLN A 479 -29.52 43.93 -1.63
C GLN A 479 -30.96 43.69 -1.17
N HIS A 480 -31.61 42.63 -1.67
CA HIS A 480 -33.04 42.34 -1.43
C HIS A 480 -33.34 40.90 -0.99
N ALA A 481 -32.36 40.00 -1.07
CA ALA A 481 -32.49 38.62 -0.63
C ALA A 481 -32.68 38.48 0.90
N THR A 482 -33.38 37.43 1.33
CA THR A 482 -33.71 37.16 2.75
C THR A 482 -32.48 37.05 3.66
N ILE A 483 -31.36 36.56 3.14
CA ILE A 483 -30.08 36.53 3.85
C ILE A 483 -29.15 37.56 3.21
N GLN A 484 -28.96 38.65 3.96
CA GLN A 484 -28.10 39.80 3.69
C GLN A 484 -26.67 39.60 4.26
N PRO A 485 -25.67 40.35 3.78
CA PRO A 485 -24.38 40.46 4.45
C PRO A 485 -24.50 40.93 5.91
N SER A 486 -23.69 40.34 6.78
CA SER A 486 -23.66 40.66 8.21
C SER A 486 -23.02 42.02 8.48
N LYS A 487 -23.52 42.74 9.49
CA LYS A 487 -22.99 44.05 9.91
C LYS A 487 -21.74 43.98 10.79
N ASP A 488 -21.34 42.78 11.22
CA ASP A 488 -20.14 42.55 12.03
C ASP A 488 -18.87 42.24 11.22
N GLY A 489 -18.94 42.36 9.88
CA GLY A 489 -17.81 42.09 8.99
C GLY A 489 -17.47 40.61 8.79
N ARG A 490 -18.22 39.65 9.36
CA ARG A 490 -18.02 38.21 9.10
C ARG A 490 -18.62 37.75 7.76
N ASN A 491 -18.18 38.44 6.71
CA ASN A 491 -18.54 38.21 5.32
C ASN A 491 -17.28 37.86 4.51
N ILE A 492 -17.41 36.97 3.54
CA ILE A 492 -16.40 36.71 2.50
C ILE A 492 -17.08 36.91 1.14
N PHE A 493 -16.47 37.68 0.26
CA PHE A 493 -17.03 38.05 -1.04
C PHE A 493 -16.17 37.53 -2.20
N PHE A 494 -16.84 36.91 -3.16
CA PHE A 494 -16.29 36.51 -4.46
C PHE A 494 -17.14 37.12 -5.59
N HIS A 495 -16.51 37.65 -6.63
CA HIS A 495 -17.22 38.28 -7.76
C HIS A 495 -17.07 37.47 -9.05
N GLU A 496 -18.19 37.05 -9.63
CA GLU A 496 -18.27 36.50 -10.99
C GLU A 496 -18.73 37.62 -11.93
N THR A 497 -17.78 38.19 -12.68
CA THR A 497 -17.98 39.34 -13.58
C THR A 497 -18.05 38.96 -15.06
N SER A 498 -18.19 37.66 -15.37
CA SER A 498 -18.22 37.16 -16.73
C SER A 498 -19.62 37.17 -17.36
N CYS A 499 -19.68 36.85 -18.66
CA CYS A 499 -20.82 37.06 -19.52
C CYS A 499 -21.48 35.74 -19.94
N SER A 500 -22.39 35.19 -19.12
CA SER A 500 -23.24 34.05 -19.53
C SER A 500 -24.34 34.53 -20.49
N SER A 501 -24.19 34.18 -21.77
CA SER A 501 -25.18 34.50 -22.82
C SER A 501 -26.48 33.68 -22.73
N ASP A 502 -26.47 32.62 -21.92
CA ASP A 502 -27.58 31.69 -21.70
C ASP A 502 -28.15 31.74 -20.26
N GLY A 503 -27.72 32.70 -19.44
CA GLY A 503 -28.29 33.02 -18.13
C GLY A 503 -28.10 31.96 -17.03
N GLN A 504 -27.17 31.02 -17.20
CA GLN A 504 -26.98 29.91 -16.25
C GLN A 504 -25.94 30.26 -15.19
N VAL A 505 -26.22 29.91 -13.93
CA VAL A 505 -25.20 29.92 -12.87
C VAL A 505 -24.10 28.94 -13.27
N ARG A 506 -22.88 29.45 -13.53
CA ARG A 506 -21.70 28.66 -13.87
C ARG A 506 -20.49 29.14 -13.10
N LEU A 507 -19.69 28.17 -12.64
CA LEU A 507 -18.38 28.36 -12.05
C LEU A 507 -17.46 27.26 -12.58
N THR A 508 -16.25 27.62 -12.97
CA THR A 508 -15.19 26.65 -13.31
C THR A 508 -14.72 25.88 -12.08
N ALA A 509 -13.96 24.81 -12.30
CA ALA A 509 -13.36 23.99 -11.24
C ALA A 509 -12.53 24.81 -10.23
N ARG A 510 -11.77 25.79 -10.72
CA ARG A 510 -10.95 26.69 -9.89
C ARG A 510 -11.83 27.59 -9.02
N GLN A 511 -12.83 28.24 -9.65
CA GLN A 511 -13.77 29.15 -8.98
C GLN A 511 -14.58 28.47 -7.88
N ALA A 512 -15.15 27.30 -8.16
CA ALA A 512 -15.89 26.54 -7.14
C ALA A 512 -14.99 26.09 -5.98
N CYS A 513 -13.74 25.69 -6.26
CA CYS A 513 -12.78 25.30 -5.22
C CYS A 513 -12.36 26.48 -4.33
N ALA A 514 -12.24 27.70 -4.88
CA ALA A 514 -11.99 28.92 -4.09
C ALA A 514 -13.11 29.14 -3.07
N ILE A 515 -14.37 29.13 -3.53
CA ILE A 515 -15.57 29.31 -2.70
C ILE A 515 -15.69 28.19 -1.65
N GLU A 516 -15.51 26.92 -2.03
CA GLU A 516 -15.55 25.79 -1.10
C GLU A 516 -14.46 25.92 -0.02
N SER A 517 -13.23 26.33 -0.39
CA SER A 517 -12.14 26.50 0.57
C SER A 517 -12.43 27.59 1.61
N ALA A 518 -12.99 28.73 1.19
CA ALA A 518 -13.40 29.79 2.10
C ALA A 518 -14.53 29.35 3.04
N ALA A 519 -15.52 28.62 2.51
CA ALA A 519 -16.66 28.12 3.27
C ALA A 519 -16.29 27.04 4.30
N ARG A 520 -15.30 26.18 3.96
CA ARG A 520 -14.74 25.18 4.88
C ARG A 520 -13.84 25.78 5.95
N ALA A 521 -13.07 26.80 5.61
CA ALA A 521 -12.15 27.46 6.54
C ALA A 521 -12.90 28.40 7.53
N ASN A 522 -14.04 28.96 7.15
CA ASN A 522 -14.78 29.95 7.94
C ASN A 522 -16.27 29.56 8.05
N PRO A 523 -16.62 28.47 8.76
CA PRO A 523 -17.99 27.94 8.83
C PRO A 523 -19.00 28.94 9.44
N ASP A 524 -18.56 29.80 10.36
CA ASP A 524 -19.38 30.79 11.05
C ASP A 524 -19.44 32.17 10.34
N TRP A 525 -18.87 32.27 9.14
CA TRP A 525 -18.86 33.48 8.30
C TRP A 525 -19.75 33.25 7.06
N ASN A 526 -20.38 34.30 6.55
CA ASN A 526 -21.21 34.21 5.34
C ASN A 526 -20.37 34.42 4.07
N ILE A 527 -20.47 33.51 3.09
CA ILE A 527 -19.72 33.55 1.84
C ILE A 527 -20.68 33.95 0.72
N PHE A 528 -20.57 35.17 0.20
CA PHE A 528 -21.38 35.68 -0.88
C PHE A 528 -20.67 35.51 -2.22
N VAL A 529 -21.31 34.76 -3.12
CA VAL A 529 -20.87 34.60 -4.52
C VAL A 529 -21.76 35.49 -5.37
N LEU A 530 -21.21 36.63 -5.77
CA LEU A 530 -21.95 37.71 -6.41
C LEU A 530 -21.76 37.63 -7.93
N PHE A 531 -22.84 37.31 -8.64
CA PHE A 531 -22.86 37.27 -10.11
C PHE A 531 -23.31 38.62 -10.65
N ALA A 532 -22.46 39.26 -11.46
CA ALA A 532 -22.76 40.53 -12.12
C ALA A 532 -23.77 40.37 -13.29
N ALA A 533 -23.91 39.15 -13.82
CA ALA A 533 -24.87 38.81 -14.87
C ALA A 533 -26.17 38.24 -14.27
N PRO A 534 -27.36 38.52 -14.87
CA PRO A 534 -28.66 38.04 -14.41
C PRO A 534 -28.81 36.54 -14.69
N VAL A 535 -28.27 35.72 -13.78
CA VAL A 535 -28.25 34.26 -13.87
C VAL A 535 -29.22 33.59 -12.89
N GLY A 536 -29.64 32.38 -13.23
CA GLY A 536 -30.50 31.54 -12.40
C GLY A 536 -30.23 30.05 -12.55
N PHE A 537 -30.85 29.25 -11.69
CA PHE A 537 -30.91 27.79 -11.84
C PHE A 537 -32.00 27.42 -12.86
N GLY A 538 -31.86 26.28 -13.54
CA GLY A 538 -32.77 25.88 -14.63
C GLY A 538 -34.21 25.66 -14.17
N ALA A 539 -35.18 25.92 -15.06
CA ALA A 539 -36.60 25.96 -14.70
C ALA A 539 -37.19 24.62 -14.18
N ASN A 540 -36.57 23.48 -14.51
CA ASN A 540 -36.89 22.19 -13.92
C ASN A 540 -35.68 21.68 -13.13
N ASN A 541 -35.89 21.17 -11.91
CA ASN A 541 -34.90 20.35 -11.18
C ASN A 541 -34.70 18.95 -11.80
N SER A 542 -35.29 18.68 -12.97
CA SER A 542 -35.12 17.45 -13.76
C SER A 542 -35.34 17.74 -15.25
N ILE A 543 -34.37 17.40 -16.10
CA ILE A 543 -34.53 17.45 -17.56
C ILE A 543 -34.09 16.10 -18.14
N SER A 544 -35.06 15.37 -18.68
CA SER A 544 -34.84 14.04 -19.25
C SER A 544 -34.05 14.12 -20.56
N THR A 545 -32.97 13.32 -20.62
CA THR A 545 -32.62 12.58 -21.84
C THR A 545 -32.20 11.17 -21.41
N ASN A 546 -32.26 10.20 -22.32
CA ASN A 546 -32.09 8.76 -22.03
C ASN A 546 -30.66 8.32 -21.62
N ASN A 547 -29.78 9.24 -21.22
CA ASN A 547 -28.42 8.97 -20.71
C ASN A 547 -28.05 9.87 -19.50
N GLY A 548 -29.03 10.42 -18.78
CA GLY A 548 -28.84 11.12 -17.50
C GLY A 548 -28.36 12.57 -17.60
N THR A 549 -28.85 13.42 -16.70
CA THR A 549 -28.42 14.83 -16.56
C THR A 549 -28.29 15.22 -15.09
N THR A 550 -27.53 16.27 -14.81
CA THR A 550 -27.27 16.78 -13.45
C THR A 550 -27.02 18.29 -13.54
N LEU A 551 -27.11 19.03 -12.43
CA LEU A 551 -26.54 20.36 -12.34
C LEU A 551 -25.06 20.36 -12.77
N SER A 552 -24.55 21.54 -13.16
CA SER A 552 -23.10 21.74 -13.30
C SER A 552 -22.38 21.17 -12.07
N SER A 553 -21.46 20.22 -12.30
CA SER A 553 -20.82 19.40 -11.27
C SER A 553 -20.16 20.20 -10.14
N ASN A 554 -19.81 21.45 -10.44
CA ASN A 554 -19.07 22.36 -9.58
C ASN A 554 -20.01 23.19 -8.68
N ILE A 555 -21.30 23.26 -9.01
CA ILE A 555 -22.30 24.09 -8.31
C ILE A 555 -22.99 23.29 -7.20
N GLN A 556 -23.40 22.05 -7.48
CA GLN A 556 -24.12 21.21 -6.51
C GLN A 556 -23.42 21.09 -5.13
N PRO A 557 -22.07 20.91 -5.04
CA PRO A 557 -21.37 20.88 -3.77
C PRO A 557 -21.50 22.14 -2.92
N LEU A 558 -21.64 23.31 -3.56
CA LEU A 558 -21.69 24.60 -2.89
C LEU A 558 -23.07 24.88 -2.27
N LEU A 559 -24.13 24.29 -2.81
CA LEU A 559 -25.51 24.46 -2.33
C LEU A 559 -25.79 23.72 -1.01
N GLU A 560 -24.90 22.82 -0.58
CA GLU A 560 -24.99 22.13 0.72
C GLU A 560 -24.40 22.95 1.87
N PHE A 561 -23.57 23.95 1.58
CA PHE A 561 -23.01 24.86 2.58
C PHE A 561 -24.05 25.91 2.99
N ARG A 562 -24.57 25.78 4.21
CA ARG A 562 -25.58 26.71 4.79
C ARG A 562 -25.11 28.17 4.85
N ASN A 563 -23.80 28.40 4.80
CA ASN A 563 -23.16 29.71 4.81
C ASN A 563 -22.76 30.22 3.41
N VAL A 564 -23.00 29.48 2.32
CA VAL A 564 -22.71 29.93 0.94
C VAL A 564 -23.97 30.50 0.28
N HIS A 565 -23.86 31.75 -0.18
CA HIS A 565 -24.94 32.59 -0.66
C HIS A 565 -24.66 33.05 -2.09
N MET A 566 -25.12 32.28 -3.08
CA MET A 566 -25.15 32.75 -4.46
C MET A 566 -26.21 33.85 -4.61
N ARG A 567 -25.84 35.00 -5.18
CA ARG A 567 -26.72 36.17 -5.39
C ARG A 567 -26.46 36.82 -6.74
N PHE A 568 -27.50 37.45 -7.29
CA PHE A 568 -27.33 38.41 -8.38
C PHE A 568 -26.89 39.77 -7.81
N VAL A 569 -26.18 40.55 -8.63
CA VAL A 569 -25.90 41.96 -8.38
C VAL A 569 -26.43 42.78 -9.55
N ASN A 570 -27.50 43.53 -9.34
CA ASN A 570 -27.93 44.54 -10.30
C ASN A 570 -26.95 45.71 -10.30
N LEU A 571 -25.98 45.67 -11.23
CA LEU A 571 -24.93 46.70 -11.39
C LEU A 571 -25.48 48.14 -11.47
N THR A 572 -26.73 48.31 -11.92
CA THR A 572 -27.41 49.61 -12.03
C THR A 572 -27.76 50.23 -10.67
N THR A 573 -28.01 49.39 -9.66
CA THR A 573 -28.39 49.82 -8.29
C THR A 573 -27.33 49.51 -7.24
N TYR A 574 -26.38 48.60 -7.54
CA TYR A 574 -25.37 48.16 -6.59
C TYR A 574 -24.41 49.27 -6.17
N ALA A 575 -24.25 50.31 -6.99
CA ALA A 575 -23.48 51.49 -6.64
C ALA A 575 -24.28 52.56 -5.86
N ASN A 576 -25.58 52.38 -5.65
CA ASN A 576 -26.42 53.39 -5.01
C ASN A 576 -26.01 53.62 -3.55
N GLY A 577 -25.97 54.89 -3.14
CA GLY A 577 -25.46 55.32 -1.83
C GLY A 577 -23.94 55.32 -1.73
N THR A 578 -23.21 55.35 -2.86
CA THR A 578 -21.73 55.32 -2.88
C THR A 578 -21.17 56.37 -3.85
N PRO A 579 -19.88 56.79 -3.72
CA PRO A 579 -19.27 57.73 -4.66
C PRO A 579 -19.26 57.29 -6.13
N LEU A 580 -19.45 56.00 -6.43
CA LEU A 580 -19.49 55.46 -7.80
C LEU A 580 -20.91 55.36 -8.39
N GLU A 581 -21.96 55.82 -7.70
CA GLU A 581 -23.36 55.70 -8.14
C GLU A 581 -23.59 56.20 -9.58
N GLU A 582 -23.37 57.50 -9.82
CA GLU A 582 -23.56 58.09 -11.15
C GLU A 582 -22.58 57.52 -12.20
N TRP A 583 -21.36 57.20 -11.76
CA TRP A 583 -20.30 56.67 -12.62
C TRP A 583 -20.65 55.27 -13.18
N MET A 584 -21.24 54.41 -12.34
CA MET A 584 -21.77 53.10 -12.74
C MET A 584 -23.04 53.22 -13.59
N GLN A 585 -23.96 54.14 -13.26
CA GLN A 585 -25.16 54.40 -14.06
C GLN A 585 -24.82 54.89 -15.48
N ARG A 586 -23.74 55.68 -15.63
CA ARG A 586 -23.18 56.11 -16.93
C ARG A 586 -22.47 54.96 -17.70
N GLY A 587 -22.36 53.77 -17.11
CA GLY A 587 -21.84 52.57 -17.76
C GLY A 587 -20.37 52.64 -18.17
N LEU A 588 -19.55 53.46 -17.50
CA LEU A 588 -18.19 53.76 -17.95
C LEU A 588 -17.25 52.54 -17.87
N VAL A 589 -17.46 51.66 -16.89
CA VAL A 589 -16.74 50.37 -16.78
C VAL A 589 -16.91 49.47 -18.02
N PHE A 590 -18.05 49.54 -18.72
CA PHE A 590 -18.33 48.76 -19.92
C PHE A 590 -17.60 49.29 -21.19
N LYS A 591 -16.82 50.38 -21.05
CA LYS A 591 -15.98 50.96 -22.13
C LYS A 591 -14.50 50.60 -22.00
N SER A 592 -14.14 49.79 -21.01
CA SER A 592 -12.76 49.33 -20.78
C SER A 592 -12.34 48.22 -21.74
N ASP A 593 -11.09 48.27 -22.19
CA ASP A 593 -10.44 47.22 -23.00
C ASP A 593 -10.22 45.93 -22.17
N TYR A 594 -10.32 46.02 -20.85
CA TYR A 594 -10.21 44.94 -19.87
C TYR A 594 -11.50 44.73 -19.05
N MET A 595 -12.67 45.06 -19.63
CA MET A 595 -14.00 45.11 -18.99
C MET A 595 -14.22 44.12 -17.83
N ASN A 596 -14.02 42.81 -18.02
CA ASN A 596 -14.30 41.80 -16.98
C ASN A 596 -13.40 41.96 -15.74
N SER A 597 -12.10 42.26 -15.94
CA SER A 597 -11.17 42.53 -14.84
C SER A 597 -11.55 43.83 -14.13
N HIS A 598 -11.70 44.93 -14.89
CA HIS A 598 -12.01 46.24 -14.33
C HIS A 598 -13.38 46.31 -13.66
N LEU A 599 -14.35 45.49 -14.07
CA LEU A 599 -15.61 45.32 -13.35
C LEU A 599 -15.41 44.62 -12.00
N SER A 600 -14.50 43.63 -11.92
CA SER A 600 -14.14 42.99 -10.64
C SER A 600 -13.35 43.94 -9.74
N ASP A 601 -12.53 44.81 -10.33
CA ASP A 601 -11.76 45.85 -9.64
C ASP A 601 -12.65 46.96 -9.08
N VAL A 602 -13.65 47.41 -9.84
CA VAL A 602 -14.69 48.31 -9.33
C VAL A 602 -15.51 47.63 -8.24
N MET A 603 -15.97 46.39 -8.48
CA MET A 603 -16.82 45.70 -7.52
C MET A 603 -16.09 45.38 -6.21
N ARG A 604 -14.81 44.96 -6.20
CA ARG A 604 -14.10 44.57 -4.96
C ARG A 604 -14.08 45.70 -3.91
N TYR A 605 -13.75 46.92 -4.33
CA TYR A 605 -13.76 48.07 -3.42
C TYR A 605 -15.18 48.54 -3.08
N LEU A 606 -16.12 48.48 -4.04
CA LEU A 606 -17.52 48.86 -3.83
C LEU A 606 -18.24 47.93 -2.84
N THR A 607 -18.01 46.62 -2.92
CA THR A 607 -18.55 45.60 -2.01
C THR A 607 -17.98 45.78 -0.60
N LEU A 608 -16.67 45.96 -0.46
CA LEU A 608 -16.03 46.22 0.83
C LEU A 608 -16.46 47.56 1.44
N PHE A 609 -16.69 48.60 0.62
CA PHE A 609 -17.29 49.86 1.08
C PHE A 609 -18.72 49.65 1.61
N LYS A 610 -19.57 48.90 0.91
CA LYS A 610 -20.97 48.67 1.33
C LYS A 610 -21.12 47.75 2.55
N TYR A 611 -20.26 46.74 2.71
CA TYR A 611 -20.51 45.63 3.65
C TYR A 611 -19.31 45.23 4.53
N GLY A 612 -18.14 45.82 4.31
CA GLY A 612 -16.88 45.38 4.94
C GLY A 612 -16.59 43.90 4.69
N GLY A 613 -15.91 43.26 5.64
CA GLY A 613 -15.50 41.87 5.57
C GLY A 613 -14.34 41.63 4.60
N THR A 614 -14.21 40.40 4.11
CA THR A 614 -13.07 39.95 3.30
C THR A 614 -13.45 39.80 1.83
N TYR A 615 -12.73 40.44 0.93
CA TYR A 615 -12.79 40.16 -0.51
C TYR A 615 -11.71 39.14 -0.88
N LEU A 616 -12.08 38.19 -1.74
CA LEU A 616 -11.18 37.23 -2.37
C LEU A 616 -11.42 37.20 -3.88
N ASP A 617 -10.34 37.24 -4.67
CA ASP A 617 -10.44 36.90 -6.09
C ASP A 617 -10.84 35.42 -6.25
N LEU A 618 -11.54 35.14 -7.35
CA LEU A 618 -12.19 33.85 -7.63
C LEU A 618 -11.21 32.69 -7.95
N ASP A 619 -9.91 32.90 -7.74
CA ASP A 619 -8.83 31.93 -7.85
C ASP A 619 -7.94 31.88 -6.58
N VAL A 620 -8.40 32.46 -5.48
CA VAL A 620 -7.77 32.37 -4.16
C VAL A 620 -8.29 31.15 -3.40
N ILE A 621 -7.39 30.24 -3.02
CA ILE A 621 -7.69 29.07 -2.18
C ILE A 621 -7.35 29.40 -0.73
N VAL A 622 -8.34 29.34 0.16
CA VAL A 622 -8.19 29.60 1.59
C VAL A 622 -7.70 28.35 2.32
N GLN A 623 -6.54 28.43 2.96
CA GLN A 623 -5.94 27.33 3.74
C GLN A 623 -6.29 27.39 5.22
N LYS A 624 -6.53 28.58 5.77
CA LYS A 624 -6.72 28.84 7.21
C LYS A 624 -7.90 29.79 7.45
N PRO A 625 -8.57 29.72 8.62
CA PRO A 625 -9.58 30.71 9.00
C PRO A 625 -8.99 32.12 9.02
N PHE A 626 -9.79 33.13 8.69
CA PHE A 626 -9.41 34.54 8.82
C PHE A 626 -9.62 35.09 10.24
N GLY A 627 -10.44 34.43 11.06
CA GLY A 627 -10.74 34.86 12.44
C GLY A 627 -9.54 35.13 13.37
N PRO A 628 -8.37 34.45 13.23
CA PRO A 628 -7.16 34.78 14.00
C PRO A 628 -6.39 36.01 13.51
N LEU A 629 -6.76 36.61 12.37
CA LEU A 629 -6.21 37.90 11.95
C LEU A 629 -6.98 39.04 12.62
N GLU A 630 -6.27 40.07 13.06
CA GLU A 630 -6.91 41.35 13.35
C GLU A 630 -7.52 41.95 12.08
N PRO A 631 -8.72 42.56 12.13
CA PRO A 631 -9.32 43.23 10.97
C PRO A 631 -8.48 44.37 10.38
N ASN A 632 -8.89 44.80 9.18
CA ASN A 632 -8.23 45.80 8.33
C ASN A 632 -6.86 45.31 7.84
N TYR A 633 -6.86 44.51 6.76
CA TYR A 633 -5.65 43.99 6.16
C TYR A 633 -5.67 43.88 4.64
N ALA A 634 -4.47 43.84 4.05
CA ALA A 634 -4.21 43.47 2.65
C ALA A 634 -2.88 42.71 2.55
N GLY A 635 -2.58 42.13 1.38
CA GLY A 635 -1.31 41.44 1.12
C GLY A 635 -0.35 42.25 0.25
N ALA A 636 0.89 42.40 0.70
CA ALA A 636 1.99 42.76 -0.19
C ALA A 636 2.19 41.65 -1.24
N GLU A 637 2.24 42.04 -2.50
CA GLU A 637 2.67 41.17 -3.60
C GLU A 637 4.19 41.23 -3.78
N SER A 638 4.75 42.43 -3.55
CA SER A 638 6.17 42.73 -3.58
C SER A 638 6.50 43.87 -2.61
N ASP A 639 7.77 44.24 -2.51
CA ASP A 639 8.27 45.37 -1.71
C ASP A 639 7.63 46.73 -2.05
N ILE A 640 6.95 46.86 -3.19
CA ILE A 640 6.30 48.12 -3.63
C ILE A 640 4.85 47.97 -4.08
N CYS A 641 4.31 46.74 -4.16
CA CYS A 641 2.94 46.46 -4.61
C CYS A 641 2.11 45.81 -3.49
N VAL A 642 0.91 46.32 -3.26
CA VAL A 642 -0.15 45.64 -2.50
C VAL A 642 -1.15 45.06 -3.50
N ALA A 643 -1.36 43.75 -3.47
CA ALA A 643 -2.28 43.09 -4.38
C ALA A 643 -3.73 43.18 -3.89
N ALA A 644 -4.64 43.45 -4.82
CA ALA A 644 -6.06 43.65 -4.53
C ALA A 644 -6.88 42.33 -4.44
N GLY A 645 -6.25 41.16 -4.57
CA GLY A 645 -6.95 39.87 -4.59
C GLY A 645 -7.30 39.29 -3.23
N VAL A 646 -6.72 39.83 -2.15
CA VAL A 646 -6.94 39.38 -0.76
C VAL A 646 -6.92 40.59 0.16
N MET A 647 -8.10 41.05 0.57
CA MET A 647 -8.27 42.23 1.42
C MET A 647 -9.39 42.03 2.43
N ASN A 648 -9.27 42.58 3.63
CA ASN A 648 -10.33 42.66 4.62
C ASN A 648 -10.44 44.09 5.14
N PHE A 649 -11.63 44.68 5.06
CA PHE A 649 -11.93 46.00 5.61
C PHE A 649 -13.09 45.87 6.61
N GLU A 650 -12.98 46.47 7.80
CA GLU A 650 -14.14 46.60 8.69
C GLU A 650 -15.28 47.41 8.02
N PRO A 651 -16.56 47.06 8.26
CA PRO A 651 -17.71 47.76 7.66
C PRO A 651 -17.88 49.20 8.16
N THR A 652 -17.15 49.60 9.20
CA THR A 652 -17.07 50.96 9.73
C THR A 652 -15.62 51.23 10.18
N GLY A 653 -15.30 52.45 10.59
CA GLY A 653 -13.96 52.76 11.10
C GLY A 653 -12.88 52.71 10.02
N LYS A 654 -11.70 52.18 10.38
CA LYS A 654 -10.48 52.35 9.57
C LYS A 654 -10.42 51.50 8.30
N GLY A 655 -11.09 50.35 8.28
CA GLY A 655 -11.30 49.60 7.04
C GLY A 655 -12.17 50.36 6.04
N HIS A 656 -13.31 50.88 6.51
CA HIS A 656 -14.23 51.66 5.69
C HIS A 656 -13.59 52.96 5.15
N GLU A 657 -12.74 53.62 5.95
CA GLU A 657 -11.94 54.79 5.49
C GLU A 657 -11.02 54.43 4.30
N VAL A 658 -10.32 53.28 4.36
CA VAL A 658 -9.51 52.78 3.23
C VAL A 658 -10.40 52.36 2.06
N ALA A 659 -11.56 51.74 2.31
CA ALA A 659 -12.55 51.38 1.29
C ALA A 659 -13.02 52.62 0.50
N GLU A 660 -13.39 53.68 1.22
CA GLU A 660 -13.83 54.94 0.63
C GLU A 660 -12.72 55.60 -0.18
N LEU A 661 -11.47 55.58 0.31
CA LEU A 661 -10.32 56.10 -0.43
C LEU A 661 -10.10 55.34 -1.75
N CYS A 662 -10.22 54.00 -1.77
CA CYS A 662 -10.13 53.23 -3.01
C CYS A 662 -11.29 53.52 -3.98
N VAL A 663 -12.53 53.59 -3.47
CA VAL A 663 -13.73 53.90 -4.26
C VAL A 663 -13.68 55.33 -4.86
N ARG A 664 -13.14 56.30 -4.10
CA ARG A 664 -12.91 57.68 -4.59
C ARG A 664 -11.73 57.77 -5.56
N HIS A 665 -10.68 56.99 -5.38
CA HIS A 665 -9.55 56.92 -6.31
C HIS A 665 -10.02 56.37 -7.67
N LEU A 666 -10.83 55.31 -7.69
CA LEU A 666 -11.47 54.81 -8.91
C LEU A 666 -12.29 55.89 -9.61
N LEU A 667 -13.14 56.63 -8.88
CA LEU A 667 -13.97 57.70 -9.45
C LEU A 667 -13.13 58.78 -10.18
N ALA A 668 -11.94 59.10 -9.64
CA ALA A 668 -11.06 60.16 -10.15
C ALA A 668 -10.05 59.68 -11.21
N HIS A 669 -9.66 58.41 -11.19
CA HIS A 669 -8.49 57.89 -11.91
C HIS A 669 -8.73 56.60 -12.69
N PHE A 670 -9.99 56.16 -12.89
CA PHE A 670 -10.27 54.94 -13.65
C PHE A 670 -9.67 54.98 -15.06
N ASP A 671 -8.75 54.08 -15.34
CA ASP A 671 -8.12 53.93 -16.66
C ASP A 671 -8.60 52.64 -17.33
N GLY A 672 -9.43 52.77 -18.36
CA GLY A 672 -9.91 51.63 -19.16
C GLY A 672 -8.87 51.02 -20.11
N LYS A 673 -7.65 51.58 -20.18
CA LYS A 673 -6.55 51.18 -21.10
C LYS A 673 -5.38 50.49 -20.41
N VAL A 674 -5.26 50.58 -19.08
CA VAL A 674 -4.20 49.92 -18.31
C VAL A 674 -4.80 48.82 -17.42
N TRP A 675 -4.30 47.58 -17.56
CA TRP A 675 -4.93 46.41 -16.93
C TRP A 675 -4.96 46.48 -15.40
N ASN A 676 -3.85 46.88 -14.76
CA ASN A 676 -3.66 46.89 -13.31
C ASN A 676 -4.11 48.20 -12.61
N ALA A 677 -4.27 49.29 -13.35
CA ALA A 677 -4.50 50.64 -12.82
C ALA A 677 -5.73 50.77 -11.90
N ASN A 678 -6.74 49.93 -12.09
CA ASN A 678 -7.99 49.96 -11.31
C ASN A 678 -7.99 48.95 -10.15
N GLY A 679 -7.08 47.98 -10.14
CA GLY A 679 -6.99 46.90 -9.17
C GLY A 679 -5.87 47.14 -8.15
N PRO A 680 -4.73 46.43 -8.24
CA PRO A 680 -3.63 46.52 -7.26
C PRO A 680 -3.04 47.94 -7.14
N ASP A 681 -2.98 48.70 -8.23
CA ASP A 681 -2.42 50.06 -8.22
C ASP A 681 -3.23 50.98 -7.29
N VAL A 682 -4.57 50.83 -7.25
CA VAL A 682 -5.45 51.63 -6.38
C VAL A 682 -5.15 51.39 -4.91
N ILE A 683 -5.15 50.14 -4.45
CA ILE A 683 -4.86 49.84 -3.03
C ILE A 683 -3.40 50.13 -2.68
N THR A 684 -2.46 49.94 -3.62
CA THR A 684 -1.06 50.32 -3.45
C THR A 684 -0.92 51.83 -3.22
N LEU A 685 -1.43 52.67 -4.13
CA LEU A 685 -1.32 54.13 -4.03
C LEU A 685 -2.09 54.69 -2.83
N VAL A 686 -3.26 54.12 -2.52
CA VAL A 686 -4.03 54.48 -1.32
C VAL A 686 -3.24 54.15 -0.05
N LEU A 687 -2.70 52.94 0.10
CA LEU A 687 -1.96 52.56 1.31
C LEU A 687 -0.59 53.24 1.40
N GLN A 688 0.11 53.48 0.30
CA GLN A 688 1.35 54.29 0.29
C GLN A 688 1.11 55.70 0.83
N LYS A 689 -0.05 56.30 0.50
CA LYS A 689 -0.47 57.62 1.00
C LYS A 689 -1.01 57.55 2.43
N TYR A 690 -1.72 56.49 2.80
CA TYR A 690 -2.36 56.31 4.11
C TYR A 690 -1.35 55.95 5.22
N CYS A 691 -0.32 55.17 4.88
CA CYS A 691 0.79 54.76 5.74
C CYS A 691 2.03 55.66 5.62
N GLU A 692 1.99 56.67 4.74
CA GLU A 692 3.06 57.63 4.50
C GLU A 692 4.43 56.95 4.25
N VAL A 693 4.42 55.89 3.43
CA VAL A 693 5.62 55.11 3.07
C VAL A 693 5.44 54.36 1.74
N GLN A 694 6.49 54.32 0.92
CA GLN A 694 6.44 53.71 -0.41
C GLN A 694 6.61 52.17 -0.40
N ASN A 695 7.44 51.65 0.51
CA ASN A 695 7.77 50.22 0.56
C ASN A 695 6.84 49.46 1.54
N THR A 696 6.27 48.34 1.08
CA THR A 696 5.27 47.54 1.78
C THR A 696 5.80 46.88 3.06
N THR A 697 7.09 46.53 3.12
CA THR A 697 7.73 45.98 4.34
C THR A 697 7.70 46.95 5.52
N ARG A 698 7.48 48.24 5.25
CA ARG A 698 7.37 49.31 6.25
C ARG A 698 5.92 49.70 6.57
N MET A 699 4.93 49.09 5.94
CA MET A 699 3.49 49.34 6.17
C MET A 699 2.98 48.60 7.42
N THR A 700 3.57 48.92 8.57
CA THR A 700 3.22 48.34 9.87
C THR A 700 1.88 48.85 10.39
N ARG A 701 1.16 48.01 11.16
CA ARG A 701 -0.18 48.31 11.71
C ARG A 701 -0.29 49.65 12.44
N GLU A 702 0.75 50.03 13.18
CA GLU A 702 0.86 51.31 13.90
C GLU A 702 0.89 52.50 12.92
N ARG A 703 1.87 52.51 12.01
CA ARG A 703 2.06 53.53 10.97
C ARG A 703 0.86 53.65 10.04
N CYS A 704 0.25 52.51 9.72
CA CYS A 704 -0.94 52.39 8.89
C CYS A 704 -2.25 52.51 9.69
N ARG A 705 -2.25 53.12 10.88
CA ARG A 705 -3.47 53.56 11.58
C ARG A 705 -4.47 52.40 11.83
N HIS A 706 -3.95 51.27 12.33
CA HIS A 706 -4.66 49.99 12.51
C HIS A 706 -5.06 49.25 11.23
N PHE A 707 -4.39 49.51 10.10
CA PHE A 707 -4.46 48.69 8.89
C PHE A 707 -3.15 47.89 8.72
N THR A 708 -3.22 46.59 8.41
CA THR A 708 -2.04 45.71 8.31
C THR A 708 -1.76 45.29 6.87
N VAL A 709 -0.59 45.64 6.33
CA VAL A 709 -0.10 45.03 5.09
C VAL A 709 0.75 43.82 5.44
N HIS A 710 0.24 42.62 5.19
CA HIS A 710 0.97 41.39 5.47
C HIS A 710 2.04 41.13 4.39
N PRO A 711 3.22 40.59 4.77
CA PRO A 711 4.29 40.25 3.82
C PRO A 711 3.84 39.14 2.85
N PRO A 712 4.48 39.00 1.68
CA PRO A 712 4.01 38.07 0.63
C PRO A 712 3.79 36.64 1.11
N LYS A 713 4.62 36.12 2.03
CA LYS A 713 4.48 34.79 2.65
C LYS A 713 3.09 34.49 3.28
N THR A 714 2.28 35.50 3.59
CA THR A 714 0.97 35.33 4.22
C THR A 714 -0.15 35.01 3.22
N PHE A 715 -0.14 35.63 2.04
CA PHE A 715 -1.21 35.49 1.03
C PHE A 715 -0.74 35.27 -0.43
N TYR A 716 0.50 35.65 -0.73
CA TYR A 716 1.12 35.69 -2.06
C TYR A 716 2.49 34.98 -2.06
N SER A 717 2.61 33.86 -1.34
CA SER A 717 3.89 33.19 -1.11
C SER A 717 4.51 32.54 -2.35
N ILE A 718 3.72 32.39 -3.42
CA ILE A 718 4.19 32.16 -4.78
C ILE A 718 3.76 33.37 -5.62
N PHE A 719 4.72 34.29 -5.84
CA PHE A 719 4.56 35.51 -6.63
C PHE A 719 4.32 35.18 -8.12
N TYR A 720 3.64 36.06 -8.87
CA TYR A 720 3.16 35.74 -10.23
C TYR A 720 4.24 35.27 -11.23
N PRO A 721 5.53 35.69 -11.22
CA PRO A 721 6.54 35.16 -12.14
C PRO A 721 6.85 33.69 -11.86
N SER A 722 6.65 33.25 -10.61
CA SER A 722 6.83 31.87 -10.15
C SER A 722 5.55 31.02 -10.25
N TYR A 723 4.51 31.48 -10.95
CA TYR A 723 3.22 30.76 -11.09
C TYR A 723 3.36 29.30 -11.55
N LYS A 724 4.43 28.97 -12.30
CA LYS A 724 4.77 27.61 -12.74
C LYS A 724 4.88 26.60 -11.59
N LEU A 725 5.34 27.04 -10.41
CA LEU A 725 5.42 26.20 -9.21
C LEU A 725 4.04 25.61 -8.82
N LEU A 726 2.94 26.31 -9.11
CA LEU A 726 1.57 25.88 -8.80
C LEU A 726 0.97 24.89 -9.83
N VAL A 727 1.66 24.62 -10.95
CA VAL A 727 1.10 23.86 -12.08
C VAL A 727 2.03 22.84 -12.74
N GLU A 728 3.33 22.86 -12.43
CA GLU A 728 4.31 21.88 -12.93
C GLU A 728 4.71 20.91 -11.81
N GLU A 729 4.36 19.62 -11.99
CA GLU A 729 4.50 18.54 -11.00
C GLU A 729 5.92 18.40 -10.42
N GLN A 730 6.95 18.66 -11.23
CA GLN A 730 8.36 18.65 -10.85
C GLN A 730 8.74 19.65 -9.74
N PHE A 731 7.90 20.65 -9.45
CA PHE A 731 8.12 21.66 -8.42
C PHE A 731 7.20 21.49 -7.19
N PHE A 732 6.49 20.36 -7.06
CA PHE A 732 5.52 20.13 -5.99
C PHE A 732 6.09 20.42 -4.60
N ASP A 733 7.25 19.87 -4.24
CA ASP A 733 7.83 20.05 -2.90
C ASP A 733 8.26 21.50 -2.63
N GLU A 734 8.79 22.20 -3.64
CA GLU A 734 9.13 23.64 -3.53
C GLU A 734 7.88 24.49 -3.35
N ALA A 735 6.82 24.19 -4.11
CA ALA A 735 5.54 24.88 -4.03
C ALA A 735 4.88 24.65 -2.65
N MET A 736 4.84 23.40 -2.19
CA MET A 736 4.32 23.02 -0.87
C MET A 736 5.13 23.67 0.26
N ALA A 737 6.46 23.71 0.16
CA ALA A 737 7.31 24.41 1.12
C ALA A 737 7.03 25.93 1.16
N LYS A 738 6.73 26.56 0.01
CA LYS A 738 6.39 27.99 -0.08
C LYS A 738 4.97 28.33 0.38
N VAL A 739 3.99 27.44 0.20
CA VAL A 739 2.62 27.66 0.71
C VAL A 739 2.43 27.18 2.14
N ASN A 740 3.36 26.39 2.68
CA ASN A 740 3.35 26.02 4.10
C ASN A 740 3.38 27.30 4.97
N GLY A 741 2.50 27.35 5.96
CA GLY A 741 2.35 28.51 6.83
C GLY A 741 1.44 29.64 6.30
N SER A 742 1.19 29.76 4.99
CA SER A 742 0.34 30.84 4.45
C SER A 742 -1.14 30.67 4.86
N ILE A 743 -1.92 31.74 4.74
CA ILE A 743 -3.37 31.74 5.04
C ILE A 743 -4.18 31.44 3.79
N VAL A 744 -3.71 31.90 2.62
CA VAL A 744 -4.29 31.57 1.31
C VAL A 744 -3.21 31.29 0.26
N VAL A 745 -3.62 30.71 -0.87
CA VAL A 745 -2.80 30.52 -2.07
C VAL A 745 -3.51 31.15 -3.25
N HIS A 746 -2.88 32.13 -3.90
CA HIS A 746 -3.39 32.75 -5.13
C HIS A 746 -3.02 31.90 -6.35
N ALA A 747 -4.00 31.38 -7.10
CA ALA A 747 -3.74 30.43 -8.18
C ALA A 747 -3.41 31.07 -9.55
N TRP A 748 -3.44 32.40 -9.65
CA TRP A 748 -3.07 33.19 -10.84
C TRP A 748 -3.77 32.70 -12.12
N ASN A 749 -5.09 32.60 -12.12
CA ASN A 749 -5.90 31.96 -13.16
C ASN A 749 -5.64 32.54 -14.57
N LYS A 750 -5.37 33.85 -14.69
CA LYS A 750 -4.98 34.50 -15.96
C LYS A 750 -3.66 33.95 -16.55
N LEU A 751 -2.79 33.39 -15.72
CA LEU A 751 -1.54 32.72 -16.11
C LEU A 751 -1.70 31.18 -16.16
N THR A 752 -2.57 30.61 -15.31
CA THR A 752 -2.73 29.14 -15.17
C THR A 752 -3.93 28.54 -15.92
N TYR A 753 -4.76 29.31 -16.62
CA TYR A 753 -5.96 28.81 -17.32
C TYR A 753 -5.67 27.72 -18.36
N SER A 754 -4.56 27.82 -19.09
CA SER A 754 -4.10 26.86 -20.10
C SER A 754 -3.56 25.57 -19.50
N TRP A 755 -3.33 25.53 -18.19
CA TRP A 755 -3.27 24.31 -17.39
C TRP A 755 -4.69 24.06 -16.86
N PRO A 756 -5.55 23.35 -17.60
CA PRO A 756 -6.89 23.05 -17.10
C PRO A 756 -6.75 22.34 -15.76
N VAL A 757 -7.62 22.65 -14.80
CA VAL A 757 -7.86 21.72 -13.71
C VAL A 757 -8.48 20.49 -14.35
N LYS A 758 -7.61 19.54 -14.67
CA LYS A 758 -7.93 18.13 -14.59
C LYS A 758 -8.38 17.93 -13.16
N PHE A 759 -9.68 18.05 -12.95
CA PHE A 759 -10.34 17.04 -12.15
C PHE A 759 -9.78 15.71 -12.68
N ALA A 760 -9.06 14.98 -11.82
CA ALA A 760 -9.23 13.54 -11.89
C ALA A 760 -10.75 13.34 -11.87
N ALA A 761 -11.28 12.64 -12.88
CA ALA A 761 -12.70 12.64 -13.25
C ALA A 761 -13.58 12.05 -12.09
N PRO A 762 -14.72 11.40 -12.32
CA PRO A 762 -14.77 10.03 -11.79
C PRO A 762 -13.45 9.34 -12.18
N LYS A 763 -12.41 9.32 -11.29
CA LYS A 763 -11.06 8.73 -11.55
C LYS A 763 -11.34 7.44 -12.33
N PRO A 764 -10.95 7.27 -13.62
CA PRO A 764 -11.73 6.41 -14.54
C PRO A 764 -11.99 5.00 -14.03
N GLY A 765 -13.20 4.80 -13.47
CA GLY A 765 -13.48 3.79 -12.46
C GLY A 765 -13.45 4.35 -11.02
N ILE A 766 -14.63 4.71 -10.49
CA ILE A 766 -14.84 4.74 -9.03
C ILE A 766 -14.42 3.37 -8.41
N LEU A 767 -14.48 2.34 -9.26
CA LEU A 767 -13.94 1.00 -9.13
C LEU A 767 -12.82 0.77 -10.14
N ILE A 768 -11.75 1.58 -10.11
CA ILE A 768 -10.45 1.14 -10.64
C ILE A 768 -10.10 -0.13 -9.86
N THR A 769 -10.19 -1.27 -10.53
CA THR A 769 -9.59 -2.54 -10.10
C THR A 769 -8.08 -2.31 -9.99
N TYR A 770 -7.59 -2.09 -8.78
CA TYR A 770 -6.23 -1.63 -8.58
C TYR A 770 -5.24 -2.74 -8.94
N ARG A 771 -4.40 -2.47 -9.95
CA ARG A 771 -3.19 -3.26 -10.20
C ARG A 771 -2.01 -2.61 -9.47
N PRO A 772 -1.10 -3.38 -8.85
CA PRO A 772 0.04 -2.81 -8.14
C PRO A 772 0.98 -2.12 -9.13
N THR A 773 1.12 -0.82 -8.96
CA THR A 773 2.07 0.03 -9.69
C THR A 773 2.62 1.09 -8.74
N ASP A 774 3.67 1.80 -9.14
CA ASP A 774 4.39 2.73 -8.27
C ASP A 774 3.60 3.99 -7.84
N GLU A 775 2.31 4.14 -8.22
CA GLU A 775 1.48 5.29 -7.84
C GLU A 775 1.26 5.34 -6.32
N LEU A 776 0.90 4.22 -5.66
CA LEU A 776 0.80 4.17 -4.20
C LEU A 776 2.19 4.19 -3.52
N ALA A 777 3.23 3.69 -4.20
CA ALA A 777 4.56 3.55 -3.63
C ALA A 777 5.28 4.88 -3.36
N LYS A 778 4.84 5.97 -4.00
CA LYS A 778 5.48 7.30 -3.95
C LYS A 778 4.91 8.26 -2.91
N HIS A 779 3.83 7.89 -2.23
CA HIS A 779 3.05 8.81 -1.40
C HIS A 779 2.89 8.28 0.02
N SER A 780 2.80 9.20 1.00
CA SER A 780 2.34 8.84 2.34
C SER A 780 0.82 8.65 2.31
N ASN A 781 0.36 7.44 2.55
CA ASN A 781 -1.05 7.05 2.42
C ASN A 781 -1.61 6.62 3.80
N VAL A 782 -2.90 6.88 4.01
CA VAL A 782 -3.71 6.31 5.10
C VAL A 782 -4.75 5.39 4.47
N TYR A 783 -4.95 4.20 5.02
CA TYR A 783 -5.78 3.15 4.44
C TYR A 783 -6.95 2.80 5.34
N PHE A 784 -8.10 2.61 4.71
CA PHE A 784 -9.27 1.94 5.25
C PHE A 784 -9.62 0.76 4.34
N ILE A 785 -10.17 -0.32 4.90
CA ILE A 785 -10.52 -1.53 4.13
C ILE A 785 -11.94 -1.96 4.48
N GLU A 786 -12.79 -2.12 3.46
CA GLU A 786 -14.15 -2.60 3.56
C GLU A 786 -14.23 -4.02 2.97
N THR A 787 -14.82 -4.97 3.70
CA THR A 787 -14.73 -6.42 3.44
C THR A 787 -16.06 -7.16 3.44
N SER A 788 -17.18 -6.44 3.37
CA SER A 788 -18.53 -7.03 3.29
C SER A 788 -18.66 -8.05 2.15
N ALA A 789 -18.17 -7.75 0.94
CA ALA A 789 -18.14 -8.73 -0.15
C ALA A 789 -16.95 -9.70 0.01
N PRO A 790 -17.13 -11.03 -0.19
CA PRO A 790 -18.24 -11.70 -0.86
C PRO A 790 -19.34 -12.21 0.08
N PHE A 791 -19.33 -11.82 1.36
CA PHE A 791 -20.24 -12.33 2.39
C PHE A 791 -21.61 -11.62 2.37
N ASP A 792 -21.65 -10.36 1.93
CA ASP A 792 -22.83 -9.58 1.53
C ASP A 792 -22.78 -9.33 0.00
N SER A 793 -23.93 -9.26 -0.66
CA SER A 793 -24.07 -8.91 -2.09
C SER A 793 -23.98 -7.40 -2.36
N SER A 794 -23.82 -6.58 -1.32
CA SER A 794 -23.77 -5.13 -1.36
C SER A 794 -22.64 -4.58 -0.47
N VAL A 795 -21.83 -3.67 -1.01
CA VAL A 795 -20.81 -2.94 -0.24
C VAL A 795 -21.51 -1.79 0.49
N ARG A 796 -21.44 -1.78 1.82
CA ARG A 796 -22.10 -0.79 2.67
C ARG A 796 -21.09 -0.06 3.54
N LEU A 797 -21.15 1.27 3.53
CA LEU A 797 -20.49 2.10 4.54
C LEU A 797 -21.57 2.98 5.18
N ASP A 798 -21.73 2.88 6.50
CA ASP A 798 -22.66 3.71 7.24
C ASP A 798 -22.08 5.12 7.49
N GLY A 799 -22.83 5.96 8.21
CA GLY A 799 -22.38 7.30 8.57
C GLY A 799 -21.15 7.31 9.51
N ARG A 800 -20.90 6.24 10.27
CA ARG A 800 -19.73 6.12 11.17
C ARG A 800 -18.49 5.78 10.36
N HIS A 801 -18.62 4.86 9.40
CA HIS A 801 -17.58 4.52 8.44
C HIS A 801 -17.22 5.72 7.54
N ALA A 802 -18.23 6.45 7.08
CA ALA A 802 -18.01 7.71 6.38
C ALA A 802 -17.36 8.78 7.28
N CYS A 803 -17.72 8.85 8.56
CA CYS A 803 -17.12 9.78 9.51
C CYS A 803 -15.62 9.52 9.75
N ALA A 804 -15.23 8.26 9.89
CA ALA A 804 -13.83 7.86 9.99
C ALA A 804 -13.02 8.36 8.77
N ILE A 805 -13.51 8.07 7.55
CA ILE A 805 -12.86 8.48 6.30
C ILE A 805 -12.75 10.01 6.18
N GLU A 806 -13.83 10.77 6.48
CA GLU A 806 -13.77 12.24 6.45
C GLU A 806 -12.78 12.80 7.49
N SER A 807 -12.80 12.26 8.71
CA SER A 807 -11.96 12.75 9.79
C SER A 807 -10.46 12.57 9.48
N ALA A 808 -10.07 11.41 8.94
CA ALA A 808 -8.71 11.15 8.49
C ALA A 808 -8.30 12.07 7.34
N ALA A 809 -9.20 12.32 6.37
CA ALA A 809 -8.95 13.21 5.23
C ALA A 809 -8.74 14.67 5.62
N ARG A 810 -9.49 15.15 6.61
CA ARG A 810 -9.37 16.51 7.16
C ARG A 810 -8.15 16.67 8.06
N ALA A 811 -7.80 15.64 8.82
CA ALA A 811 -6.62 15.66 9.69
C ALA A 811 -5.29 15.53 8.92
N ASN A 812 -5.31 14.91 7.73
CA ASN A 812 -4.11 14.61 6.93
C ASN A 812 -4.25 15.11 5.48
N PRO A 813 -4.35 16.43 5.23
CA PRO A 813 -4.59 16.97 3.90
C PRO A 813 -3.47 16.69 2.89
N THR A 814 -2.27 16.38 3.36
CA THR A 814 -1.08 15.99 2.58
C THR A 814 -0.97 14.50 2.32
N LYS A 815 -1.70 13.64 3.05
CA LYS A 815 -1.69 12.18 2.86
C LYS A 815 -2.89 11.73 2.05
N ASN A 816 -2.68 10.74 1.19
CA ASN A 816 -3.77 10.11 0.42
C ASN A 816 -4.58 9.18 1.35
N ILE A 817 -5.88 9.41 1.50
CA ILE A 817 -6.79 8.50 2.19
C ILE A 817 -7.35 7.50 1.17
N VAL A 818 -6.98 6.23 1.27
CA VAL A 818 -7.32 5.20 0.30
C VAL A 818 -8.30 4.21 0.94
N VAL A 819 -9.53 4.22 0.46
CA VAL A 819 -10.61 3.32 0.90
C VAL A 819 -10.66 2.14 -0.06
N LEU A 820 -10.19 0.99 0.41
CA LEU A 820 -10.02 -0.22 -0.37
C LEU A 820 -11.24 -1.13 -0.19
N LEU A 821 -11.99 -1.30 -1.28
CA LEU A 821 -13.18 -2.12 -1.33
C LEU A 821 -12.77 -3.53 -1.75
N ALA A 822 -12.72 -4.45 -0.79
CA ALA A 822 -12.44 -5.86 -1.05
C ALA A 822 -13.71 -6.51 -1.66
N THR A 823 -13.66 -6.82 -2.96
CA THR A 823 -14.72 -7.58 -3.63
C THR A 823 -14.11 -8.61 -4.57
N TRP A 824 -14.80 -9.74 -4.75
CA TRP A 824 -14.39 -10.77 -5.69
C TRP A 824 -15.01 -10.52 -7.07
N ASP A 825 -16.32 -10.30 -7.14
CA ASP A 825 -17.00 -10.02 -8.40
C ASP A 825 -16.72 -8.61 -8.96
N ASP A 826 -16.82 -8.52 -10.29
CA ASP A 826 -16.77 -7.28 -11.06
C ASP A 826 -18.13 -6.55 -10.98
N PHE A 827 -18.27 -5.66 -10.00
CA PHE A 827 -19.35 -4.68 -10.01
C PHE A 827 -18.96 -3.49 -10.89
N THR A 828 -19.77 -3.24 -11.93
CA THR A 828 -19.55 -2.17 -12.92
C THR A 828 -20.44 -0.95 -12.67
N ASP A 829 -21.44 -1.08 -11.80
CA ASP A 829 -22.42 -0.06 -11.48
C ASP A 829 -22.13 0.58 -10.11
N VAL A 830 -22.30 1.90 -10.03
CA VAL A 830 -22.15 2.67 -8.79
C VAL A 830 -23.38 2.50 -7.89
N GLU A 831 -24.55 2.15 -8.43
CA GLU A 831 -25.78 1.93 -7.65
C GLU A 831 -25.71 0.67 -6.75
N GLN A 832 -24.78 -0.25 -7.01
CA GLN A 832 -24.50 -1.38 -6.13
C GLN A 832 -23.74 -0.97 -4.86
N LEU A 833 -23.02 0.17 -4.90
CA LEU A 833 -22.23 0.70 -3.80
C LEU A 833 -23.10 1.55 -2.84
N HIS A 834 -23.66 0.91 -1.81
CA HIS A 834 -24.56 1.53 -0.84
C HIS A 834 -23.78 2.35 0.21
N VAL A 835 -23.22 3.48 -0.24
CA VAL A 835 -22.44 4.43 0.56
C VAL A 835 -23.12 5.81 0.49
N PRO A 836 -24.03 6.15 1.44
CA PRO A 836 -24.82 7.39 1.41
C PRO A 836 -23.98 8.66 1.30
N ASP A 837 -22.74 8.63 1.79
CA ASP A 837 -21.82 9.76 1.86
C ASP A 837 -20.74 9.81 0.78
N ILE A 838 -20.75 8.92 -0.22
CA ILE A 838 -19.67 8.92 -1.23
C ILE A 838 -19.56 10.26 -1.96
N VAL A 839 -20.68 10.98 -2.14
CA VAL A 839 -20.72 12.34 -2.71
C VAL A 839 -20.07 13.38 -1.78
N SER A 840 -20.19 13.21 -0.47
CA SER A 840 -19.55 14.04 0.57
C SER A 840 -18.05 13.80 0.60
N LEU A 841 -17.65 12.52 0.55
CA LEU A 841 -16.25 12.07 0.66
C LEU A 841 -15.43 12.33 -0.61
N ARG A 842 -16.04 12.25 -1.80
CA ARG A 842 -15.37 12.52 -3.09
C ARG A 842 -14.90 13.97 -3.31
N ARG A 843 -15.23 14.91 -2.42
CA ARG A 843 -14.76 16.31 -2.49
C ARG A 843 -13.34 16.46 -1.99
N TYR A 844 -12.92 15.58 -1.08
CA TYR A 844 -11.55 15.52 -0.60
C TYR A 844 -10.65 14.98 -1.72
N ARG A 845 -9.78 15.86 -2.26
CA ARG A 845 -8.86 15.52 -3.36
C ARG A 845 -7.91 14.38 -3.02
N ASN A 846 -7.66 14.17 -1.73
CA ASN A 846 -6.85 13.09 -1.19
C ASN A 846 -7.66 11.81 -0.87
N VAL A 847 -9.00 11.79 -0.97
CA VAL A 847 -9.82 10.59 -0.71
C VAL A 847 -10.02 9.76 -1.98
N TYR A 848 -9.80 8.45 -1.86
CA TYR A 848 -9.68 7.53 -2.98
C TYR A 848 -10.33 6.18 -2.69
N PHE A 849 -11.57 6.02 -3.13
CA PHE A 849 -12.18 4.69 -3.29
C PHE A 849 -11.46 3.91 -4.41
N ARG A 850 -11.14 2.64 -4.15
CA ARG A 850 -10.59 1.69 -5.14
C ARG A 850 -11.19 0.32 -4.89
N ARG A 851 -11.37 -0.47 -5.96
CA ARG A 851 -11.57 -1.91 -5.80
C ARG A 851 -10.21 -2.56 -5.55
N LEU A 852 -10.08 -3.27 -4.44
CA LEU A 852 -8.92 -4.08 -4.13
C LEU A 852 -8.99 -5.35 -4.98
N ALA A 853 -8.05 -5.53 -5.91
CA ALA A 853 -8.02 -6.71 -6.77
C ALA A 853 -7.53 -7.91 -5.96
N LEU A 854 -8.43 -8.56 -5.22
CA LEU A 854 -8.07 -9.50 -4.15
C LEU A 854 -7.15 -10.63 -4.63
N ALA A 855 -7.43 -11.27 -5.76
CA ALA A 855 -6.55 -12.30 -6.31
C ALA A 855 -5.13 -11.80 -6.69
N GLN A 856 -4.99 -10.53 -7.07
CA GLN A 856 -3.69 -9.92 -7.39
C GLN A 856 -2.95 -9.52 -6.11
N LEU A 857 -3.58 -8.77 -5.20
CA LEU A 857 -2.99 -8.45 -3.90
C LEU A 857 -2.63 -9.73 -3.11
N ALA A 858 -3.43 -10.79 -3.22
CA ALA A 858 -3.12 -12.07 -2.61
C ALA A 858 -1.78 -12.63 -3.09
N LYS A 859 -1.48 -12.45 -4.38
CA LYS A 859 -0.25 -12.90 -5.02
C LYS A 859 0.94 -12.03 -4.62
N ASP A 860 0.75 -10.71 -4.59
CA ASP A 860 1.83 -9.78 -4.28
C ASP A 860 2.20 -9.80 -2.78
N ALA A 861 1.21 -9.95 -1.90
CA ALA A 861 1.43 -10.12 -0.46
C ALA A 861 1.80 -11.57 -0.06
N ASP A 862 1.82 -12.50 -1.02
CA ASP A 862 2.05 -13.93 -0.81
C ASP A 862 1.13 -14.52 0.30
N ILE A 863 -0.17 -14.31 0.09
CA ILE A 863 -1.31 -14.81 0.86
C ILE A 863 -2.38 -15.50 -0.03
N GLU A 864 -2.02 -15.82 -1.29
CA GLU A 864 -2.56 -16.90 -2.19
C GLU A 864 -3.50 -17.88 -1.48
N GLN A 865 -2.93 -18.64 -0.55
CA GLN A 865 -3.58 -19.77 0.09
C GLN A 865 -4.57 -19.38 1.19
N LEU A 866 -4.40 -18.21 1.81
CA LEU A 866 -5.31 -17.71 2.85
C LEU A 866 -6.58 -17.11 2.22
N LEU A 867 -6.42 -16.28 1.18
CA LEU A 867 -7.55 -15.61 0.52
C LEU A 867 -8.38 -16.56 -0.36
N ASN A 868 -7.77 -17.60 -0.94
CA ASN A 868 -8.48 -18.63 -1.70
C ASN A 868 -8.87 -19.87 -0.88
N SER A 869 -8.67 -19.86 0.45
CA SER A 869 -9.05 -20.98 1.34
C SER A 869 -10.57 -21.16 1.35
N LYS A 870 -11.06 -22.40 1.29
CA LYS A 870 -12.52 -22.67 1.43
C LYS A 870 -12.98 -22.39 2.85
N GLU A 871 -12.06 -22.51 3.79
CA GLU A 871 -12.16 -22.19 5.21
C GLU A 871 -12.61 -20.72 5.40
N LEU A 872 -12.05 -19.75 4.66
CA LEU A 872 -12.44 -18.34 4.73
C LEU A 872 -13.93 -18.12 4.41
N TYR A 873 -14.43 -18.78 3.37
CA TYR A 873 -15.84 -18.70 2.94
C TYR A 873 -16.79 -19.52 3.82
N GLN A 874 -16.26 -20.37 4.70
CA GLN A 874 -17.00 -21.21 5.65
C GLN A 874 -16.88 -20.73 7.11
N ARG A 875 -16.60 -19.43 7.30
CA ARG A 875 -16.49 -18.78 8.61
C ARG A 875 -17.60 -17.75 8.76
N ASP A 876 -18.35 -17.85 9.86
CA ASP A 876 -19.39 -16.89 10.25
C ASP A 876 -18.82 -15.48 10.50
N ASN A 877 -17.49 -15.37 10.73
CA ASN A 877 -16.73 -14.13 10.89
C ASN A 877 -15.79 -13.82 9.71
N GLY A 878 -16.02 -14.43 8.53
CA GLY A 878 -15.12 -14.36 7.38
C GLY A 878 -14.76 -12.94 6.93
N ALA A 879 -15.71 -12.00 6.94
CA ALA A 879 -15.48 -10.59 6.59
C ALA A 879 -14.51 -9.87 7.55
N ALA A 880 -14.64 -10.11 8.86
CA ALA A 880 -13.75 -9.51 9.86
C ALA A 880 -12.35 -10.13 9.81
N TYR A 881 -12.26 -11.46 9.67
CA TYR A 881 -10.99 -12.16 9.44
C TYR A 881 -10.29 -11.65 8.16
N LEU A 882 -11.05 -11.37 7.10
CA LEU A 882 -10.55 -10.80 5.85
C LEU A 882 -9.96 -9.40 6.08
N SER A 883 -10.59 -8.54 6.88
CA SER A 883 -10.06 -7.20 7.18
C SER A 883 -8.76 -7.25 8.01
N GLU A 884 -8.71 -8.11 9.02
CA GLU A 884 -7.50 -8.36 9.83
C GLU A 884 -6.30 -8.84 8.99
N LEU A 885 -6.55 -9.62 7.93
CA LEU A 885 -5.51 -10.06 6.99
C LEU A 885 -5.10 -8.93 6.03
N LEU A 886 -6.08 -8.24 5.45
CA LEU A 886 -5.85 -7.26 4.39
C LEU A 886 -5.17 -5.98 4.90
N ARG A 887 -5.42 -5.55 6.15
CA ARG A 887 -4.76 -4.36 6.74
C ARG A 887 -3.24 -4.50 6.77
N LEU A 888 -2.77 -5.68 7.15
CA LEU A 888 -1.35 -6.03 7.14
C LEU A 888 -0.83 -6.21 5.71
N ALA A 889 -1.65 -6.75 4.80
CA ALA A 889 -1.29 -6.92 3.38
C ALA A 889 -1.02 -5.57 2.68
N VAL A 890 -1.86 -4.58 2.99
CA VAL A 890 -1.79 -3.23 2.44
C VAL A 890 -0.60 -2.46 3.03
N LEU A 891 -0.39 -2.52 4.35
CA LEU A 891 0.78 -1.91 5.00
C LEU A 891 2.10 -2.57 4.60
N PHE A 892 2.12 -3.87 4.31
CA PHE A 892 3.30 -4.54 3.77
C PHE A 892 3.63 -4.03 2.35
N LEU A 893 2.68 -4.12 1.42
CA LEU A 893 2.91 -3.79 0.02
C LEU A 893 3.19 -2.31 -0.22
N TYR A 894 2.54 -1.43 0.55
CA TYR A 894 2.50 0.00 0.26
C TYR A 894 2.98 0.90 1.42
N GLY A 895 3.21 0.34 2.62
CA GLY A 895 3.47 1.13 3.83
C GLY A 895 2.28 2.02 4.19
N GLY A 896 2.58 3.12 4.87
CA GLY A 896 1.58 4.13 5.24
C GLY A 896 1.01 3.89 6.64
N ILE A 897 -0.26 4.25 6.82
CA ILE A 897 -1.00 4.12 8.08
C ILE A 897 -2.30 3.37 7.78
N TYR A 898 -2.71 2.43 8.64
CA TYR A 898 -4.02 1.79 8.59
C TYR A 898 -4.89 2.28 9.74
N LEU A 899 -6.17 2.47 9.43
CA LEU A 899 -7.25 2.72 10.37
C LEU A 899 -8.41 1.76 10.06
N ASP A 900 -9.01 1.17 11.10
CA ASP A 900 -10.32 0.55 10.94
C ASP A 900 -11.39 1.60 10.59
N LEU A 901 -12.42 1.15 9.87
CA LEU A 901 -13.51 2.01 9.41
C LEU A 901 -14.34 2.62 10.56
N ASP A 902 -14.18 2.17 11.79
CA ASP A 902 -14.82 2.75 12.97
C ASP A 902 -13.87 3.61 13.81
N VAL A 903 -12.68 3.97 13.29
CA VAL A 903 -11.72 4.84 13.97
C VAL A 903 -11.81 6.29 13.46
N VAL A 904 -12.26 7.19 14.33
CA VAL A 904 -12.32 8.64 14.03
C VAL A 904 -10.99 9.31 14.38
N THR A 905 -10.42 10.06 13.44
CA THR A 905 -9.17 10.81 13.62
C THR A 905 -9.43 12.20 14.20
N LEU A 906 -8.83 12.51 15.35
CA LEU A 906 -8.98 13.78 16.06
C LEU A 906 -7.80 14.76 15.85
N LYS A 907 -6.61 14.25 15.56
CA LYS A 907 -5.37 15.02 15.37
C LYS A 907 -4.60 14.50 14.14
N PRO A 908 -3.73 15.31 13.50
CA PRO A 908 -2.93 14.85 12.37
C PRO A 908 -2.12 13.59 12.71
N LEU A 909 -2.04 12.66 11.76
CA LEU A 909 -1.29 11.41 11.88
C LEU A 909 0.16 11.63 11.41
N GLU A 910 0.80 12.65 12.00
CA GLU A 910 2.22 12.95 11.85
C GLU A 910 2.96 12.45 13.10
N PHE A 911 3.88 11.51 12.93
CA PHE A 911 4.62 10.89 14.03
C PHE A 911 6.10 10.81 13.65
N GLU A 912 6.98 11.11 14.61
CA GLU A 912 8.43 11.06 14.42
C GLU A 912 8.90 9.65 14.03
N ASN A 913 8.24 8.63 14.56
CA ASN A 913 8.39 7.25 14.12
C ASN A 913 7.22 6.86 13.20
N PRO A 914 7.46 6.57 11.90
CA PRO A 914 6.42 6.11 10.99
C PRO A 914 5.94 4.67 11.27
N ASN A 915 6.62 3.95 12.17
CA ASN A 915 6.27 2.60 12.59
C ASN A 915 5.65 2.67 13.99
N PHE A 916 4.34 2.59 14.10
CA PHE A 916 3.67 2.82 15.38
C PHE A 916 2.39 2.01 15.55
N PHE A 917 1.96 1.86 16.82
CA PHE A 917 0.79 1.10 17.21
C PHE A 917 0.12 1.74 18.43
N GLY A 918 -1.20 1.63 18.53
CA GLY A 918 -1.92 1.90 19.77
C GLY A 918 -2.15 0.65 20.61
N ILE A 919 -2.07 0.77 21.94
CA ILE A 919 -2.48 -0.32 22.83
C ILE A 919 -3.99 -0.30 23.08
N GLU A 920 -4.65 -1.42 22.82
CA GLU A 920 -6.07 -1.59 23.13
C GLU A 920 -6.29 -2.07 24.58
N THR A 921 -5.31 -2.80 25.13
CA THR A 921 -5.25 -3.17 26.55
C THR A 921 -3.79 -3.20 27.02
N LEU A 922 -3.56 -3.33 28.33
CA LEU A 922 -2.21 -3.48 28.91
C LEU A 922 -1.43 -4.70 28.36
N TYR A 923 -2.14 -5.66 27.75
CA TYR A 923 -1.61 -6.91 27.20
C TYR A 923 -1.66 -7.00 25.68
N PHE A 924 -2.33 -6.06 24.99
CA PHE A 924 -2.56 -6.13 23.54
C PHE A 924 -2.43 -4.78 22.84
N ALA A 925 -1.61 -4.77 21.78
CA ALA A 925 -1.62 -3.74 20.74
C ALA A 925 -2.69 -4.03 19.70
N GLY A 926 -3.44 -3.00 19.31
CA GLY A 926 -4.52 -3.10 18.34
C GLY A 926 -4.02 -3.09 16.91
N SER A 927 -4.59 -3.94 16.05
CA SER A 927 -4.45 -3.83 14.60
C SER A 927 -5.31 -2.73 14.00
N SER A 928 -6.23 -2.15 14.79
CA SER A 928 -7.18 -1.11 14.36
C SER A 928 -6.54 0.25 14.07
N VAL A 929 -5.36 0.54 14.63
CA VAL A 929 -4.58 1.77 14.38
C VAL A 929 -3.09 1.46 14.34
N MET A 930 -2.49 1.50 13.15
CA MET A 930 -1.09 1.15 12.93
C MET A 930 -0.41 2.01 11.85
N GLY A 931 0.82 2.45 12.08
CA GLY A 931 1.70 2.98 11.03
C GLY A 931 2.84 2.02 10.72
N MET A 932 3.22 1.90 9.44
CA MET A 932 4.36 1.11 8.98
C MET A 932 5.00 1.76 7.75
N GLN A 933 6.28 2.11 7.81
CA GLN A 933 7.00 2.64 6.64
C GLN A 933 7.12 1.59 5.52
N LYS A 934 7.04 2.01 4.24
CA LYS A 934 7.02 1.11 3.05
C LYS A 934 8.30 0.29 2.85
N SER A 935 9.43 0.67 3.45
CA SER A 935 10.73 0.01 3.27
C SER A 935 11.58 0.13 4.52
N GLY A 936 12.31 -0.92 4.90
CA GLY A 936 13.00 -0.98 6.19
C GLY A 936 12.10 -1.55 7.30
N TYR A 937 12.22 -1.04 8.53
CA TYR A 937 11.75 -1.77 9.71
C TYR A 937 10.23 -2.01 9.73
N GLY A 938 9.40 -0.98 9.53
CA GLY A 938 7.94 -1.13 9.45
C GLY A 938 7.48 -2.13 8.39
N HIS A 939 8.06 -2.12 7.19
CA HIS A 939 7.77 -3.09 6.13
C HIS A 939 8.17 -4.53 6.52
N SER A 940 9.35 -4.72 7.12
CA SER A 940 9.74 -6.03 7.65
C SER A 940 8.83 -6.50 8.79
N PHE A 941 8.32 -5.59 9.61
CA PHE A 941 7.37 -5.88 10.67
C PHE A 941 5.98 -6.24 10.10
N ALA A 942 5.48 -5.48 9.12
CA ALA A 942 4.25 -5.76 8.37
C ALA A 942 4.29 -7.16 7.75
N TYR A 943 5.40 -7.49 7.10
CA TYR A 943 5.64 -8.80 6.50
C TYR A 943 5.72 -9.90 7.56
N SER A 944 6.42 -9.67 8.67
CA SER A 944 6.48 -10.62 9.77
C SER A 944 5.09 -10.88 10.37
N CYS A 945 4.27 -9.84 10.51
CA CYS A 945 2.88 -9.98 10.94
C CYS A 945 2.06 -10.80 9.93
N LEU A 946 2.11 -10.49 8.63
CA LEU A 946 1.43 -11.28 7.60
C LEU A 946 1.81 -12.76 7.62
N LYS A 947 3.11 -13.05 7.76
CA LYS A 947 3.61 -14.42 7.76
C LYS A 947 3.27 -15.17 9.03
N ASP A 948 3.13 -14.50 10.17
CA ASP A 948 2.61 -15.09 11.40
C ASP A 948 1.07 -15.18 11.42
N PHE A 949 0.35 -14.39 10.63
CA PHE A 949 -1.12 -14.33 10.64
C PHE A 949 -1.80 -15.70 10.45
N GLN A 950 -1.23 -16.56 9.62
CA GLN A 950 -1.67 -17.94 9.41
C GLN A 950 -1.56 -18.84 10.67
N PHE A 951 -0.61 -18.56 11.58
CA PHE A 951 -0.42 -19.34 12.82
C PHE A 951 -1.55 -19.08 13.82
N PHE A 952 -2.12 -17.87 13.79
CA PHE A 952 -3.24 -17.46 14.64
C PHE A 952 -4.61 -17.74 13.98
N HIS A 953 -4.64 -18.55 12.90
CA HIS A 953 -5.86 -18.97 12.21
C HIS A 953 -6.69 -19.96 13.04
N LYS A 954 -7.38 -19.50 14.10
CA LYS A 954 -8.44 -20.25 14.76
C LYS A 954 -9.78 -19.92 14.11
N LYS A 955 -10.60 -20.95 13.81
CA LYS A 955 -11.82 -20.80 12.98
C LYS A 955 -12.82 -19.78 13.54
N ASN A 956 -12.88 -19.63 14.87
CA ASN A 956 -13.87 -18.78 15.55
C ASN A 956 -13.26 -17.49 16.14
N GLN A 957 -11.94 -17.28 16.08
CA GLN A 957 -11.29 -16.10 16.64
C GLN A 957 -11.20 -14.96 15.61
N VAL A 958 -11.50 -13.73 16.03
CA VAL A 958 -11.55 -12.55 15.15
C VAL A 958 -10.23 -11.78 15.22
N ASP A 959 -9.71 -11.52 16.42
CA ASP A 959 -8.67 -10.52 16.75
C ASP A 959 -7.24 -10.89 16.29
N ASN A 960 -7.13 -11.75 15.27
CA ASN A 960 -5.89 -12.44 14.92
C ASN A 960 -4.80 -11.46 14.50
N GLY A 961 -5.13 -10.35 13.83
CA GLY A 961 -4.18 -9.30 13.50
C GLY A 961 -3.68 -8.56 14.75
N SER A 962 -4.57 -8.21 15.68
CA SER A 962 -4.18 -7.61 16.97
C SER A 962 -3.29 -8.54 17.80
N ILE A 963 -3.59 -9.84 17.83
CA ILE A 963 -2.79 -10.84 18.56
C ILE A 963 -1.41 -11.02 17.90
N VAL A 964 -1.35 -11.11 16.58
CA VAL A 964 -0.11 -11.16 15.78
C VAL A 964 0.74 -9.92 16.03
N VAL A 965 0.15 -8.73 15.90
CA VAL A 965 0.82 -7.44 16.08
C VAL A 965 1.34 -7.30 17.51
N THR A 966 0.56 -7.72 18.50
CA THR A 966 0.97 -7.81 19.91
C THR A 966 2.19 -8.71 20.08
N TYR A 967 2.10 -9.97 19.63
CA TYR A 967 3.19 -10.95 19.73
C TYR A 967 4.47 -10.47 19.05
N LYS A 968 4.36 -9.86 17.86
CA LYS A 968 5.48 -9.26 17.14
C LYS A 968 6.03 -8.00 17.81
N LEU A 969 5.20 -7.21 18.49
CA LEU A 969 5.64 -6.03 19.22
C LEU A 969 6.48 -6.40 20.44
N LEU A 970 5.99 -7.32 21.27
CA LEU A 970 6.74 -7.88 22.40
C LEU A 970 8.12 -8.36 21.95
N HIS A 971 8.14 -9.11 20.85
CA HIS A 971 9.36 -9.62 20.20
C HIS A 971 10.31 -8.53 19.68
N ALA A 972 9.78 -7.53 18.97
CA ALA A 972 10.57 -6.44 18.39
C ALA A 972 11.17 -5.51 19.44
N CYS A 973 10.46 -5.35 20.56
CA CYS A 973 10.81 -4.46 21.66
C CYS A 973 11.57 -5.15 22.79
N ASN A 974 11.77 -6.47 22.75
CA ASN A 974 12.61 -7.22 23.68
C ASN A 974 12.01 -7.30 25.13
N VAL A 975 10.68 -7.46 25.26
CA VAL A 975 9.92 -7.42 26.54
C VAL A 975 8.80 -8.49 26.68
N ASN A 976 8.22 -8.64 27.88
CA ASN A 976 7.12 -9.60 28.15
C ASN A 976 5.73 -9.03 27.85
N PHE A 977 5.48 -7.77 28.25
CA PHE A 977 4.17 -7.15 28.25
C PHE A 977 4.17 -5.86 27.43
N VAL A 978 3.02 -5.53 26.83
CA VAL A 978 2.91 -4.35 25.94
C VAL A 978 3.08 -3.05 26.74
N GLN A 979 2.73 -3.09 28.04
CA GLN A 979 2.98 -2.02 29.01
C GLN A 979 4.48 -1.76 29.27
N ASP A 980 5.34 -2.78 29.14
CA ASP A 980 6.80 -2.63 29.28
C ASP A 980 7.32 -1.70 28.16
N ILE A 981 6.82 -1.87 26.94
CA ILE A 981 7.17 -1.04 25.76
C ILE A 981 6.84 0.45 25.97
N LEU A 982 5.81 0.75 26.75
CA LEU A 982 5.42 2.12 27.09
C LEU A 982 6.33 2.77 28.13
N THR A 983 7.10 1.97 28.86
CA THR A 983 7.91 2.38 30.01
C THR A 983 9.40 2.40 29.65
N ASP A 984 9.88 1.30 29.05
CA ASP A 984 11.28 1.07 28.66
C ASP A 984 11.55 1.38 27.17
N GLY A 985 10.49 1.51 26.37
CA GLY A 985 10.57 1.79 24.93
C GLY A 985 10.72 0.55 24.03
N CYS A 986 10.92 0.80 22.73
CA CYS A 986 11.22 -0.22 21.72
C CYS A 986 12.52 0.12 20.95
N GLY A 987 13.37 0.97 21.57
CA GLY A 987 14.27 1.85 20.84
C GLY A 987 13.52 2.74 19.83
N ASP A 988 14.25 3.32 18.88
CA ASP A 988 13.69 4.23 17.87
C ASP A 988 13.05 3.51 16.67
N ARG A 989 12.91 2.17 16.71
CA ARG A 989 12.48 1.37 15.55
C ARG A 989 10.96 1.24 15.41
N LEU A 990 10.25 1.16 16.54
CA LEU A 990 8.78 1.22 16.62
C LEU A 990 8.38 2.17 17.75
N LYS A 991 7.23 2.83 17.65
CA LYS A 991 6.63 3.58 18.75
C LYS A 991 5.28 2.99 19.13
N VAL A 992 5.22 2.35 20.30
CA VAL A 992 3.94 2.01 20.93
C VAL A 992 3.43 3.24 21.68
N TYR A 993 2.15 3.55 21.52
CA TYR A 993 1.47 4.66 22.17
C TYR A 993 0.47 4.17 23.21
N PRO A 994 0.37 4.84 24.37
CA PRO A 994 -0.53 4.43 25.45
C PRO A 994 -1.99 4.53 25.03
N ARG A 995 -2.86 3.74 25.67
CA ARG A 995 -4.25 3.50 25.24
C ARG A 995 -5.03 4.79 24.94
N HIS A 996 -4.89 5.83 25.75
CA HIS A 996 -5.60 7.10 25.57
C HIS A 996 -5.27 7.82 24.25
N VAL A 997 -4.16 7.51 23.57
CA VAL A 997 -3.78 8.16 22.31
C VAL A 997 -4.64 7.68 21.14
N PHE A 998 -4.96 6.39 21.06
CA PHE A 998 -5.66 5.83 19.89
C PHE A 998 -6.94 5.05 20.22
N HIS A 999 -7.01 4.49 21.43
CA HIS A 999 -8.03 3.55 21.88
C HIS A 999 -8.64 3.94 23.24
N PRO A 1000 -9.03 5.22 23.46
CA PRO A 1000 -9.49 5.69 24.78
C PRO A 1000 -10.62 4.84 25.37
N PHE A 1001 -11.51 4.28 24.53
CA PHE A 1001 -12.61 3.43 24.96
C PHE A 1001 -12.41 1.94 24.63
N ASP A 1002 -12.92 1.09 25.52
CA ASP A 1002 -12.99 -0.37 25.41
C ASP A 1002 -14.45 -0.84 25.30
N ASN A 1003 -14.67 -2.14 25.19
CA ASN A 1003 -16.00 -2.75 25.05
C ASN A 1003 -17.00 -2.36 26.17
N ASN A 1004 -16.53 -1.96 27.35
CA ASN A 1004 -17.37 -1.58 28.49
C ASN A 1004 -17.58 -0.06 28.58
N THR A 1005 -16.61 0.73 28.13
CA THR A 1005 -16.59 2.20 28.22
C THR A 1005 -17.01 2.91 26.95
N VAL A 1006 -17.02 2.24 25.79
CA VAL A 1006 -17.49 2.82 24.53
C VAL A 1006 -18.97 3.28 24.53
N PRO A 1007 -19.91 2.76 25.35
CA PRO A 1007 -21.24 3.34 25.47
C PRO A 1007 -21.25 4.79 26.00
N LEU A 1008 -20.24 5.21 26.77
CA LEU A 1008 -20.13 6.57 27.32
C LEU A 1008 -20.09 7.64 26.23
N LEU A 1009 -19.58 7.31 25.03
CA LEU A 1009 -19.62 8.19 23.86
C LEU A 1009 -21.04 8.61 23.48
N PHE A 1010 -22.05 7.80 23.78
CA PHE A 1010 -23.45 8.01 23.40
C PHE A 1010 -24.35 8.45 24.56
N ASP A 1011 -23.76 8.67 25.74
CA ASP A 1011 -24.42 9.16 26.94
C ASP A 1011 -24.28 10.71 27.00
N PRO A 1012 -25.38 11.47 27.04
CA PRO A 1012 -25.33 12.94 27.08
C PRO A 1012 -24.93 13.48 28.47
N ASP A 1013 -25.21 12.74 29.55
CA ASP A 1013 -24.90 13.16 30.92
C ASP A 1013 -23.41 12.98 31.24
N ARG A 1014 -22.70 12.19 30.42
CA ARG A 1014 -21.26 11.90 30.53
C ARG A 1014 -20.39 12.69 29.54
N LEU A 1015 -20.96 13.69 28.86
CA LEU A 1015 -20.25 14.53 27.87
C LEU A 1015 -18.95 15.17 28.40
N LEU A 1016 -18.91 15.59 29.67
CA LEU A 1016 -17.70 16.18 30.27
C LEU A 1016 -16.60 15.13 30.46
N GLU A 1017 -16.93 13.98 31.02
CA GLU A 1017 -16.00 12.86 31.18
C GLU A 1017 -15.45 12.38 29.83
N VAL A 1018 -16.28 12.33 28.78
CA VAL A 1018 -15.80 12.04 27.42
C VAL A 1018 -14.83 13.12 26.91
N LYS A 1019 -15.09 14.41 27.16
CA LYS A 1019 -14.17 15.49 26.77
C LYS A 1019 -12.80 15.35 27.44
N ASP A 1020 -12.78 15.00 28.71
CA ASP A 1020 -11.55 14.80 29.48
C ASP A 1020 -10.79 13.55 28.99
N ILE A 1021 -11.50 12.42 28.79
CA ILE A 1021 -10.92 11.17 28.27
C ILE A 1021 -10.27 11.36 26.88
N ILE A 1022 -10.87 12.16 25.99
CA ILE A 1022 -10.36 12.34 24.61
C ILE A 1022 -9.42 13.53 24.41
N ALA A 1023 -9.12 14.31 25.46
CA ALA A 1023 -8.36 15.56 25.33
C ALA A 1023 -7.00 15.33 24.64
N ASP A 1024 -6.28 14.30 25.08
CA ASP A 1024 -4.97 13.94 24.52
C ASP A 1024 -5.03 12.95 23.35
N SER A 1025 -6.18 12.32 23.09
CA SER A 1025 -6.36 11.37 21.98
C SER A 1025 -6.07 11.95 20.59
N VAL A 1026 -5.38 11.15 19.77
CA VAL A 1026 -5.16 11.34 18.33
C VAL A 1026 -6.24 10.63 17.52
N THR A 1027 -6.74 9.47 17.96
CA THR A 1027 -7.93 8.81 17.39
C THR A 1027 -8.90 8.31 18.48
N VAL A 1028 -10.14 8.03 18.07
CA VAL A 1028 -11.18 7.36 18.87
C VAL A 1028 -11.70 6.17 18.08
N HIS A 1029 -11.38 4.96 18.54
CA HIS A 1029 -11.95 3.70 18.05
C HIS A 1029 -13.38 3.54 18.62
N LEU A 1030 -14.39 3.51 17.74
CA LEU A 1030 -15.81 3.46 18.10
C LEU A 1030 -16.33 2.03 18.40
N ARG A 1031 -15.52 0.99 18.15
CA ARG A 1031 -15.82 -0.42 18.39
C ARG A 1031 -17.21 -0.83 17.88
N HIS A 1032 -17.34 -0.83 16.56
CA HIS A 1032 -18.58 -0.96 15.79
C HIS A 1032 -19.42 -2.15 16.26
N GLN A 1033 -18.81 -3.31 16.52
CA GLN A 1033 -19.55 -4.51 16.94
C GLN A 1033 -20.39 -4.26 18.21
N GLN A 1034 -19.87 -3.46 19.15
CA GLN A 1034 -20.53 -3.07 20.39
C GLN A 1034 -21.41 -1.82 20.22
N SER A 1035 -20.98 -0.83 19.42
CA SER A 1035 -21.65 0.48 19.34
C SER A 1035 -22.71 0.61 18.23
N GLN A 1036 -22.72 -0.24 17.20
CA GLN A 1036 -23.62 -0.16 16.03
C GLN A 1036 -25.11 -0.04 16.38
N ASN A 1037 -25.54 -0.70 17.47
CA ASN A 1037 -26.93 -0.69 17.92
C ASN A 1037 -27.25 0.47 18.88
N ILE A 1038 -26.23 1.20 19.36
CA ILE A 1038 -26.38 2.34 20.26
C ILE A 1038 -26.61 3.60 19.41
N ARG A 1039 -27.82 4.14 19.46
CA ARG A 1039 -28.20 5.37 18.74
C ARG A 1039 -27.98 6.60 19.63
N SER A 1040 -27.57 7.72 19.03
CA SER A 1040 -27.59 9.01 19.72
C SER A 1040 -29.02 9.34 20.20
N PRO A 1041 -29.22 9.82 21.45
CA PRO A 1041 -30.50 10.34 21.89
C PRO A 1041 -30.89 11.58 21.10
N LYS A 1042 -32.20 11.79 20.90
CA LYS A 1042 -32.73 12.92 20.10
C LYS A 1042 -32.55 14.30 20.77
N THR A 1043 -32.12 14.33 22.02
CA THR A 1043 -31.98 15.51 22.88
C THR A 1043 -30.79 15.32 23.81
N GLY A 1044 -29.99 16.38 24.00
CA GLY A 1044 -28.67 16.30 24.63
C GLY A 1044 -27.55 16.27 23.60
N GLU A 1045 -26.35 16.72 23.97
CA GLU A 1045 -25.13 16.58 23.16
C GLU A 1045 -24.33 15.41 23.73
N THR A 1046 -24.16 14.34 22.95
CA THR A 1046 -23.28 13.23 23.35
C THR A 1046 -21.83 13.50 22.92
N GLY A 1047 -20.89 12.77 23.55
CA GLY A 1047 -19.50 12.78 23.15
C GLY A 1047 -19.28 12.44 21.67
N TYR A 1048 -20.02 11.44 21.17
CA TYR A 1048 -20.01 11.05 19.76
C TYR A 1048 -20.53 12.16 18.85
N ASN A 1049 -21.63 12.84 19.19
CA ASN A 1049 -22.16 13.94 18.38
C ASN A 1049 -21.21 15.15 18.36
N MET A 1050 -20.55 15.45 19.48
CA MET A 1050 -19.50 16.47 19.54
C MET A 1050 -18.31 16.11 18.62
N ILE A 1051 -17.81 14.87 18.71
CA ILE A 1051 -16.72 14.36 17.87
C ILE A 1051 -17.13 14.44 16.40
N ALA A 1052 -18.28 13.89 16.02
CA ALA A 1052 -18.73 13.83 14.64
C ALA A 1052 -18.91 15.24 14.03
N ARG A 1053 -19.57 16.16 14.75
CA ARG A 1053 -19.72 17.55 14.31
C ARG A 1053 -18.38 18.27 14.09
N LYS A 1054 -17.38 18.01 14.94
CA LYS A 1054 -16.07 18.70 14.90
C LYS A 1054 -15.14 18.09 13.84
N TYR A 1055 -15.13 16.77 13.70
CA TYR A 1055 -14.12 16.03 12.94
C TYR A 1055 -14.64 15.50 11.58
N CYS A 1056 -15.92 15.14 11.45
CA CYS A 1056 -16.55 14.73 10.18
C CYS A 1056 -17.80 15.58 9.84
N PRO A 1057 -17.66 16.91 9.67
CA PRO A 1057 -18.79 17.83 9.58
C PRO A 1057 -19.69 17.61 8.35
N ASN A 1058 -19.18 17.17 7.18
CA ASN A 1058 -20.04 16.96 6.02
C ASN A 1058 -20.95 15.75 6.24
N VAL A 1059 -20.36 14.63 6.69
CA VAL A 1059 -21.07 13.38 6.97
C VAL A 1059 -22.05 13.55 8.12
N TYR A 1060 -21.64 14.22 9.20
CA TYR A 1060 -22.52 14.49 10.34
C TYR A 1060 -23.67 15.45 9.99
N ALA A 1061 -23.43 16.49 9.19
CA ALA A 1061 -24.49 17.40 8.75
C ALA A 1061 -25.55 16.72 7.87
N LYS A 1062 -25.15 15.69 7.10
CA LYS A 1062 -26.04 14.93 6.20
C LYS A 1062 -26.83 13.84 6.92
N ASN A 1063 -26.24 13.17 7.91
CA ASN A 1063 -26.82 11.98 8.57
C ASN A 1063 -27.26 12.22 10.02
N ARG A 1064 -27.56 13.47 10.39
CA ARG A 1064 -27.82 13.88 11.79
C ARG A 1064 -28.98 13.13 12.48
N GLU A 1065 -29.86 12.47 11.73
CA GLU A 1065 -30.97 11.64 12.26
C GLU A 1065 -30.67 10.13 12.25
N ASN A 1066 -29.56 9.71 11.63
CA ASN A 1066 -29.16 8.30 11.41
C ASN A 1066 -27.85 7.92 12.16
N LEU A 1067 -27.25 8.83 12.93
CA LEU A 1067 -25.93 8.70 13.57
C LEU A 1067 -25.99 8.57 15.10
#